data_AF-A0A3Q2DCB7-F1
#
_entry.id   AF-A0A3Q2DCB7-F1
#
_cell.length_a   1.000
_cell.length_b   1.000
_cell.length_c   1.000
_cell.angle_alpha   90.00
_cell.angle_beta   90.00
_cell.angle_gamma   90.00
#
_symmetry.space_group_name_H-M   'P 1'
#
loop_
_entity.id
_entity.type
_entity.pdbx_description
1 polymer ?
#
loop_
_entity_poly.entity_id
_entity_poly.type
_entity_poly.pdbx_seq_one_letter_code
_entity_poly.pdbx_strand_id
1 'polypeptide(L)'
;MGKPPKRKNLADKVRKTKTATEIKNNPFEVKINRKKFDVLGRKSKHDVGLPGVSRSKAISKRKETLLKEYKQKNKSNKLIDRRLGEYDSKMAPEDKILQRFTIERQRVHEKRDIYNLNEEEELTHYGQSLAEIEKFNDAVGSDDESEEKGLLSAELTASHFGGGGGLLRKKSGEDQQEEQSGQKTKSRQELIEELIQKSKQEKRERQVQKEEAQELTEKLDQEWKSIQALMVKKAPKNSEQADKLEEKPKPEEYDMIVRELGFEMKAQPSEKMKTPEELAREEEEKLKKLEADRLRRMMGDEGGENVQSQVHMSADDLNDGFDLDQHDKKTLSYQDGKWNIAEETEDDKEEEEEGSDAEEEDDDDGDDDDDDEEEEQQEEGSSEDEEGHSDLESEQDSEDEESKQDDQGSSSKQQRSLSREELKAQQEAAKAELPYTFTAPESYQDLKDLLHGHTPDNQRLIVARTQKCNHPSLAAGNKAKLQKLVGFLMEYMGELATRSPPELCTVDKLIPELYALCQMFPEAACQAMQSILRDAAHSMEEVIEVKGHAAFPTLDMLVYLKVAALLFPTSDFRHPVTTPALLYISQTLTKCPVRSLQDLTSGLVLCCLAVEYVSFSKRFLPELINFLSGTLQVAVQDEASGRMAVPPFRPSGKHCDLLVLSNSESCRNWSKKNLPLSATQQMELKSDLDRDHYRLNCLSTCLDLVKRCCLLYKDLISFMHIFQPIRTLLSKHLSSQTLPNPLQELHREILEAISSAPVTHTRLVFEKKKPIPLKLLTPKIVEVLDYGKKRGSSREERERERLKHKYKKEFKGALREIRKDSRFLAREKLNEVMNRDAERKRKVRELIGSLATQEGEWKALKRRKRK
;
A
#
# COMPACT_ATOMS: atom_id res chain seq x y z
N MET A 1 47.12 64.55 -76.18
CA MET A 1 45.74 64.12 -75.82
C MET A 1 45.37 62.92 -76.68
N GLY A 2 44.96 61.79 -76.08
CA GLY A 2 44.58 60.56 -76.79
C GLY A 2 44.56 59.37 -75.84
N LYS A 3 43.35 58.89 -75.47
CA LYS A 3 43.15 57.97 -74.33
C LYS A 3 43.52 56.50 -74.67
N PRO A 4 44.02 55.71 -73.70
CA PRO A 4 44.33 54.30 -73.91
C PRO A 4 43.05 53.42 -73.97
N PRO A 5 43.05 52.33 -74.76
CA PRO A 5 41.89 51.44 -74.86
C PRO A 5 41.74 50.54 -73.62
N LYS A 6 40.49 50.42 -73.13
CA LYS A 6 40.15 49.65 -71.93
C LYS A 6 40.28 48.14 -72.16
N ARG A 7 41.11 47.45 -71.37
CA ARG A 7 41.04 45.99 -71.22
C ARG A 7 39.80 45.60 -70.41
N LYS A 8 38.89 44.83 -71.00
CA LYS A 8 37.84 44.10 -70.27
C LYS A 8 38.10 42.59 -70.35
N ASN A 9 37.64 41.86 -69.34
CA ASN A 9 37.49 40.39 -69.31
C ASN A 9 38.78 39.54 -69.15
N LEU A 10 39.67 39.89 -68.21
CA LEU A 10 40.68 38.94 -67.69
C LEU A 10 40.17 38.10 -66.50
N ALA A 11 39.13 38.55 -65.80
CA ALA A 11 38.70 37.99 -64.51
C ALA A 11 38.08 36.58 -64.59
N ASP A 12 37.27 36.30 -65.63
CA ASP A 12 36.56 35.00 -65.73
C ASP A 12 37.46 33.82 -66.09
N LYS A 13 38.65 34.07 -66.67
CA LYS A 13 39.56 32.99 -67.08
C LYS A 13 40.37 32.39 -65.92
N VAL A 14 40.45 33.08 -64.77
CA VAL A 14 41.18 32.61 -63.58
C VAL A 14 40.33 31.66 -62.71
N ARG A 15 39.00 31.64 -62.86
CA ARG A 15 38.10 30.81 -62.04
C ARG A 15 37.86 29.39 -62.57
N LYS A 16 38.46 28.97 -63.69
CA LYS A 16 38.26 27.64 -64.31
C LYS A 16 39.54 26.83 -64.59
N THR A 17 40.55 26.92 -63.71
CA THR A 17 41.75 26.05 -63.75
C THR A 17 42.00 25.28 -62.44
N LYS A 18 40.93 24.96 -61.71
CA LYS A 18 40.88 23.72 -60.91
C LYS A 18 40.08 22.67 -61.68
N THR A 19 40.68 22.15 -62.75
CA THR A 19 40.29 20.84 -63.27
C THR A 19 40.57 19.83 -62.18
N ALA A 20 39.56 19.49 -61.39
CA ALA A 20 39.59 18.27 -60.61
C ALA A 20 39.87 17.15 -61.61
N THR A 21 41.02 16.48 -61.47
CA THR A 21 41.31 15.29 -62.28
C THR A 21 40.18 14.31 -62.02
N GLU A 22 39.36 14.04 -63.02
CA GLU A 22 38.34 13.01 -62.96
C GLU A 22 39.04 11.72 -62.53
N ILE A 23 38.78 11.29 -61.30
CA ILE A 23 39.29 10.02 -60.80
C ILE A 23 38.55 8.98 -61.62
N LYS A 24 39.20 8.46 -62.68
CA LYS A 24 38.67 7.34 -63.47
C LYS A 24 38.25 6.27 -62.48
N ASN A 25 36.97 5.85 -62.55
CA ASN A 25 36.32 4.98 -61.57
C ASN A 25 37.01 3.61 -61.46
N ASN A 26 38.12 3.55 -60.72
CA ASN A 26 38.90 2.36 -60.49
C ASN A 26 38.46 1.73 -59.15
N PRO A 27 37.65 0.66 -59.15
CA PRO A 27 37.14 0.07 -57.92
C PRO A 27 38.26 -0.51 -57.04
N PHE A 28 39.47 -0.74 -57.56
CA PHE A 28 40.60 -1.25 -56.78
C PHE A 28 41.34 -0.19 -55.96
N GLU A 29 41.13 1.11 -56.23
CA GLU A 29 41.68 2.20 -55.40
C GLU A 29 40.82 2.49 -54.16
N VAL A 30 39.59 1.98 -54.17
CA VAL A 30 38.54 2.26 -53.19
C VAL A 30 38.28 1.00 -52.37
N LYS A 31 38.32 1.09 -51.03
CA LYS A 31 37.86 0.02 -50.14
C LYS A 31 36.48 0.35 -49.60
N ILE A 32 35.47 -0.35 -50.09
CA ILE A 32 34.10 -0.29 -49.59
C ILE A 32 33.94 -1.26 -48.41
N ASN A 33 33.32 -0.81 -47.32
CA ASN A 33 32.95 -1.66 -46.19
C ASN A 33 31.49 -2.08 -46.32
N ARG A 34 31.20 -3.39 -46.27
CA ARG A 34 29.83 -3.91 -46.33
C ARG A 34 29.06 -3.51 -45.06
N LYS A 35 27.94 -2.80 -45.21
CA LYS A 35 26.98 -2.54 -44.13
C LYS A 35 26.39 -3.89 -43.65
N LYS A 36 26.28 -4.07 -42.33
CA LYS A 36 25.69 -5.29 -41.73
C LYS A 36 24.17 -5.20 -41.59
N PHE A 37 23.69 -4.02 -41.25
CA PHE A 37 22.27 -3.66 -41.16
C PHE A 37 22.09 -2.41 -42.00
N ASP A 38 21.00 -2.35 -42.77
CA ASP A 38 20.63 -1.12 -43.45
C ASP A 38 19.77 -0.28 -42.51
N VAL A 39 20.14 1.00 -42.36
CA VAL A 39 19.49 1.92 -41.43
C VAL A 39 19.26 3.21 -42.22
N LEU A 40 18.00 3.47 -42.55
CA LEU A 40 17.56 4.64 -43.30
C LEU A 40 18.01 5.94 -42.62
N GLY A 41 18.28 6.99 -43.40
CA GLY A 41 18.84 8.28 -42.93
C GLY A 41 20.30 8.26 -42.44
N ARG A 42 20.87 7.09 -42.10
CA ARG A 42 22.19 7.03 -41.44
C ARG A 42 23.38 7.15 -42.39
N LYS A 43 23.85 8.38 -42.64
CA LYS A 43 25.10 8.69 -43.36
C LYS A 43 26.34 8.25 -42.55
N SER A 44 26.94 7.11 -42.90
CA SER A 44 28.11 6.55 -42.20
C SER A 44 29.43 7.06 -42.78
N LYS A 45 30.23 7.72 -41.93
CA LYS A 45 31.51 8.37 -42.29
C LYS A 45 32.64 7.40 -42.68
N HIS A 46 32.43 6.09 -42.58
CA HIS A 46 33.45 5.05 -42.79
C HIS A 46 33.04 3.98 -43.81
N ASP A 47 32.01 4.23 -44.62
CA ASP A 47 31.55 3.28 -45.64
C ASP A 47 32.59 3.07 -46.75
N VAL A 48 33.40 4.10 -47.03
CA VAL A 48 34.41 4.11 -48.08
C VAL A 48 35.75 4.60 -47.54
N GLY A 49 36.82 3.85 -47.81
CA GLY A 49 38.21 4.24 -47.54
C GLY A 49 39.06 4.27 -48.80
N LEU A 50 40.16 5.03 -48.78
CA LEU A 50 41.11 5.19 -49.90
C LEU A 50 42.52 4.69 -49.53
N PRO A 51 42.80 3.37 -49.63
CA PRO A 51 44.08 2.80 -49.22
C PRO A 51 45.28 3.34 -49.99
N GLY A 52 45.13 3.63 -51.29
CA GLY A 52 46.21 4.16 -52.14
C GLY A 52 46.72 5.52 -51.65
N VAL A 53 45.80 6.48 -51.50
CA VAL A 53 46.08 7.84 -50.99
C VAL A 53 46.61 7.80 -49.54
N SER A 54 46.05 6.93 -48.69
CA SER A 54 46.54 6.75 -47.32
C SER A 54 47.97 6.22 -47.28
N ARG A 55 48.30 5.20 -48.10
CA ARG A 55 49.65 4.64 -48.20
C ARG A 55 50.66 5.64 -48.77
N SER A 56 50.32 6.37 -49.82
CA SER A 56 51.21 7.37 -50.41
C SER A 56 51.50 8.51 -49.44
N LYS A 57 50.47 9.09 -48.80
CA LYS A 57 50.65 10.12 -47.75
C LYS A 57 51.51 9.60 -46.59
N ALA A 58 51.32 8.36 -46.17
CA ALA A 58 52.11 7.76 -45.09
C ALA A 58 53.56 7.43 -45.53
N ILE A 59 53.84 7.23 -46.82
CA ILE A 59 55.21 7.09 -47.34
C ILE A 59 55.87 8.47 -47.46
N SER A 60 55.16 9.50 -47.92
CA SER A 60 55.68 10.88 -47.94
C SER A 60 56.06 11.34 -46.53
N LYS A 61 55.20 11.13 -45.52
CA LYS A 61 55.53 11.44 -44.12
C LYS A 61 56.81 10.73 -43.65
N ARG A 62 57.01 9.44 -43.99
CA ARG A 62 58.25 8.70 -43.66
C ARG A 62 59.49 9.23 -44.39
N LYS A 63 59.34 9.69 -45.63
CA LYS A 63 60.41 10.40 -46.36
C LYS A 63 60.74 11.75 -45.74
N GLU A 64 59.76 12.42 -45.14
CA GLU A 64 59.92 13.71 -44.49
C GLU A 64 60.46 13.62 -43.06
N THR A 65 60.22 12.52 -42.33
CA THR A 65 60.73 12.26 -40.97
C THR A 65 61.85 11.22 -40.98
N LEU A 66 61.51 9.92 -40.97
CA LEU A 66 62.45 8.80 -40.79
C LEU A 66 63.63 8.81 -41.78
N LEU A 67 63.41 9.18 -43.04
CA LEU A 67 64.50 9.25 -44.02
C LEU A 67 65.44 10.44 -43.77
N LYS A 68 64.93 11.57 -43.26
CA LYS A 68 65.77 12.70 -42.85
C LYS A 68 66.57 12.34 -41.60
N GLU A 69 65.91 11.78 -40.59
CA GLU A 69 66.53 11.28 -39.37
C GLU A 69 67.62 10.24 -39.69
N TYR A 70 67.34 9.26 -40.56
CA TYR A 70 68.31 8.25 -40.97
C TYR A 70 69.53 8.86 -41.67
N LYS A 71 69.33 9.83 -42.58
CA LYS A 71 70.42 10.59 -43.23
C LYS A 71 71.18 11.53 -42.27
N GLN A 72 70.56 11.90 -41.15
CA GLN A 72 71.16 12.75 -40.11
C GLN A 72 71.76 11.95 -38.95
N LYS A 73 71.60 10.61 -38.90
CA LYS A 73 72.03 9.75 -37.78
C LYS A 73 73.47 10.01 -37.31
N ASN A 74 74.39 10.28 -38.23
CA ASN A 74 75.80 10.50 -37.94
C ASN A 74 76.20 11.99 -37.94
N LYS A 75 75.25 12.92 -37.77
CA LYS A 75 75.49 14.37 -37.72
C LYS A 75 75.22 14.90 -36.30
N SER A 76 76.25 15.46 -35.66
CA SER A 76 76.16 16.14 -34.36
C SER A 76 75.66 17.58 -34.46
N ASN A 77 75.83 18.24 -35.61
CA ASN A 77 75.54 19.66 -35.78
C ASN A 77 74.03 19.93 -35.86
N LYS A 78 73.44 20.46 -34.78
CA LYS A 78 72.05 20.93 -34.73
C LYS A 78 72.01 22.46 -34.71
N LEU A 79 71.50 23.08 -35.78
CA LEU A 79 71.17 24.50 -35.77
C LEU A 79 69.93 24.71 -34.88
N ILE A 80 70.11 25.36 -33.73
CA ILE A 80 69.00 25.75 -32.85
C ILE A 80 68.57 27.15 -33.26
N ASP A 81 67.57 27.22 -34.13
CA ASP A 81 66.99 28.50 -34.56
C ASP A 81 66.12 29.06 -33.43
N ARG A 82 66.63 30.09 -32.74
CA ARG A 82 65.94 30.80 -31.65
C ARG A 82 65.05 31.96 -32.14
N ARG A 83 64.82 32.10 -33.46
CA ARG A 83 63.97 33.17 -34.00
C ARG A 83 62.50 32.89 -33.70
N LEU A 84 61.88 33.79 -32.93
CA LEU A 84 60.49 33.65 -32.48
C LEU A 84 59.51 33.46 -33.64
N GLY A 85 58.54 32.57 -33.45
CA GLY A 85 57.45 32.31 -34.37
C GLY A 85 57.80 31.69 -35.73
N GLU A 86 59.07 31.38 -36.04
CA GLU A 86 59.43 30.93 -37.40
C GLU A 86 58.72 29.60 -37.77
N TYR A 87 58.64 28.67 -36.82
CA TYR A 87 58.01 27.35 -37.00
C TYR A 87 56.51 27.28 -36.69
N ASP A 88 55.89 28.32 -36.11
CA ASP A 88 54.43 28.32 -35.94
C ASP A 88 53.75 28.69 -37.28
N SER A 89 52.81 27.86 -37.70
CA SER A 89 52.04 28.04 -38.93
C SER A 89 50.73 28.82 -38.72
N LYS A 90 50.37 29.13 -37.46
CA LYS A 90 49.16 29.89 -37.11
C LYS A 90 49.36 31.41 -37.13
N MET A 91 50.59 31.88 -36.87
CA MET A 91 50.93 33.32 -36.82
C MET A 91 51.12 33.88 -38.23
N ALA A 92 50.58 35.07 -38.51
CA ALA A 92 50.78 35.74 -39.79
C ALA A 92 52.25 36.18 -39.95
N PRO A 93 52.78 36.33 -41.19
CA PRO A 93 54.15 36.80 -41.40
C PRO A 93 54.39 38.20 -40.83
N GLU A 94 53.35 39.05 -40.79
CA GLU A 94 53.39 40.40 -40.24
C GLU A 94 53.50 40.36 -38.71
N ASP A 95 52.65 39.57 -38.02
CA ASP A 95 52.70 39.37 -36.57
C ASP A 95 54.06 38.84 -36.10
N LYS A 96 54.70 37.96 -36.88
CA LYS A 96 56.05 37.44 -36.60
C LYS A 96 57.11 38.55 -36.64
N ILE A 97 56.98 39.52 -37.54
CA ILE A 97 57.89 40.67 -37.64
C ILE A 97 57.62 41.63 -36.48
N LEU A 98 56.35 41.89 -36.17
CA LEU A 98 55.93 42.71 -35.03
C LEU A 98 56.44 42.15 -33.70
N GLN A 99 56.24 40.86 -33.41
CA GLN A 99 56.74 40.23 -32.18
C GLN A 99 58.27 40.20 -32.10
N ARG A 100 58.97 40.07 -33.23
CA ARG A 100 60.44 40.19 -33.27
C ARG A 100 60.87 41.62 -32.93
N PHE A 101 60.18 42.62 -33.48
CA PHE A 101 60.46 44.04 -33.26
C PHE A 101 60.12 44.49 -31.82
N THR A 102 59.04 43.99 -31.21
CA THR A 102 58.73 44.29 -29.79
C THR A 102 59.77 43.69 -28.85
N ILE A 103 60.19 42.44 -29.07
CA ILE A 103 61.22 41.78 -28.25
C ILE A 103 62.62 42.38 -28.49
N GLU A 104 62.90 42.84 -29.71
CA GLU A 104 64.12 43.62 -30.00
C GLU A 104 64.11 44.98 -29.28
N ARG A 105 62.96 45.68 -29.23
CA ARG A 105 62.80 46.88 -28.40
C ARG A 105 62.94 46.59 -26.91
N GLN A 106 62.30 45.54 -26.38
CA GLN A 106 62.43 45.15 -24.96
C GLN A 106 63.89 44.93 -24.58
N ARG A 107 64.65 44.15 -25.37
CA ARG A 107 66.09 43.95 -25.18
C ARG A 107 66.96 45.20 -25.35
N VAL A 108 66.47 46.25 -25.99
CA VAL A 108 67.15 47.56 -26.09
C VAL A 108 66.82 48.45 -24.89
N HIS A 109 65.65 48.29 -24.28
CA HIS A 109 65.32 48.91 -23.00
C HIS A 109 66.09 48.25 -21.84
N GLU A 110 66.02 46.91 -21.69
CA GLU A 110 66.75 46.11 -20.69
C GLU A 110 68.28 46.34 -20.69
N LYS A 111 68.85 46.81 -21.82
CA LYS A 111 70.29 47.12 -21.94
C LYS A 111 70.68 48.52 -21.48
N ARG A 112 69.73 49.39 -21.12
CA ARG A 112 70.01 50.73 -20.59
C ARG A 112 70.32 50.70 -19.10
N ASP A 113 69.87 49.66 -18.41
CA ASP A 113 69.92 49.59 -16.94
C ASP A 113 71.22 48.97 -16.41
N ILE A 114 72.18 48.66 -17.29
CA ILE A 114 73.50 48.08 -16.96
C ILE A 114 74.42 49.06 -16.18
N TYR A 115 74.09 50.37 -16.16
CA TYR A 115 74.91 51.41 -15.53
C TYR A 115 74.28 52.08 -14.30
N ASN A 116 73.10 51.62 -13.83
CA ASN A 116 72.47 52.19 -12.63
C ASN A 116 72.94 51.46 -11.35
N LEU A 117 74.12 51.86 -10.85
CA LEU A 117 74.85 51.21 -9.76
C LEU A 117 74.31 51.48 -8.33
N ASN A 118 73.03 51.82 -8.17
CA ASN A 118 72.53 52.36 -6.89
C ASN A 118 71.13 51.88 -6.44
N GLU A 119 70.70 50.71 -6.90
CA GLU A 119 69.54 49.99 -6.36
C GLU A 119 69.95 48.53 -6.12
N GLU A 120 70.47 48.24 -4.92
CA GLU A 120 70.72 46.86 -4.48
C GLU A 120 69.39 46.21 -4.04
N GLU A 121 69.16 44.98 -4.52
CA GLU A 121 68.08 44.05 -4.13
C GLU A 121 66.62 44.37 -4.55
N GLU A 122 66.33 44.22 -5.84
CA GLU A 122 64.99 43.79 -6.26
C GLU A 122 64.70 42.37 -5.71
N LEU A 123 63.82 42.27 -4.71
CA LEU A 123 63.43 40.99 -4.11
C LEU A 123 62.54 40.17 -5.06
N THR A 124 63.14 39.23 -5.80
CA THR A 124 62.41 38.31 -6.70
C THR A 124 62.09 36.97 -6.04
N HIS A 125 60.85 36.49 -6.17
CA HIS A 125 60.44 35.13 -5.79
C HIS A 125 60.06 34.34 -7.05
N TYR A 126 60.66 33.15 -7.24
CA TYR A 126 60.51 32.30 -8.44
C TYR A 126 60.67 33.00 -9.80
N GLY A 127 61.40 34.13 -9.86
CA GLY A 127 61.73 34.82 -11.11
C GLY A 127 60.68 35.81 -11.62
N GLN A 128 59.78 36.29 -10.75
CA GLN A 128 58.98 37.50 -10.99
C GLN A 128 59.40 38.60 -10.00
N SER A 129 59.39 39.86 -10.44
CA SER A 129 59.64 41.01 -9.56
C SER A 129 58.34 41.42 -8.86
N LEU A 130 58.41 41.70 -7.55
CA LEU A 130 57.22 42.03 -6.75
C LEU A 130 56.51 43.32 -7.24
N ALA A 131 57.25 44.26 -7.84
CA ALA A 131 56.70 45.49 -8.42
C ALA A 131 55.74 45.26 -9.62
N GLU A 132 55.73 44.07 -10.24
CA GLU A 132 54.77 43.71 -11.30
C GLU A 132 53.46 43.13 -10.72
N ILE A 133 53.48 42.64 -9.48
CA ILE A 133 52.32 42.07 -8.78
C ILE A 133 51.47 43.16 -8.12
N GLU A 134 52.05 44.29 -7.75
CA GLU A 134 51.38 45.36 -6.99
C GLU A 134 50.38 46.20 -7.82
N LYS A 135 50.28 45.98 -9.14
CA LYS A 135 49.33 46.70 -10.04
C LYS A 135 48.01 45.95 -10.27
N PHE A 136 47.46 45.36 -9.22
CA PHE A 136 46.04 44.96 -9.17
C PHE A 136 45.15 46.14 -8.78
N ASN A 137 44.92 47.06 -9.73
CA ASN A 137 43.75 47.95 -9.67
C ASN A 137 42.51 47.21 -10.21
N ASP A 138 42.07 46.19 -9.46
CA ASP A 138 40.68 45.76 -9.48
C ASP A 138 40.07 46.20 -8.13
N ALA A 139 39.35 47.32 -8.16
CA ALA A 139 38.79 47.94 -6.96
C ALA A 139 37.55 47.16 -6.51
N VAL A 140 37.77 46.00 -5.89
CA VAL A 140 36.72 45.26 -5.19
C VAL A 140 36.28 46.07 -3.98
N GLY A 141 35.01 46.45 -3.94
CA GLY A 141 34.42 47.11 -2.78
C GLY A 141 34.46 46.18 -1.57
N SER A 142 35.29 46.54 -0.59
CA SER A 142 35.41 45.84 0.69
C SER A 142 34.21 46.14 1.58
N ASP A 143 33.15 45.36 1.47
CA ASP A 143 32.29 44.94 2.61
C ASP A 143 31.26 43.85 2.18
N ASP A 144 31.60 42.56 2.36
CA ASP A 144 30.66 41.42 2.25
C ASP A 144 31.29 40.14 2.86
N GLU A 145 31.47 40.10 4.18
CA GLU A 145 31.84 38.88 4.92
C GLU A 145 30.70 37.85 4.86
N SER A 146 30.86 36.82 4.02
CA SER A 146 30.07 35.58 4.06
C SER A 146 30.92 34.43 3.53
N GLU A 147 31.31 33.49 4.39
CA GLU A 147 32.34 32.46 4.13
C GLU A 147 31.92 31.30 3.20
N GLU A 148 31.33 31.58 2.03
CA GLU A 148 30.95 30.51 1.07
C GLU A 148 31.24 30.82 -0.41
N LYS A 149 32.18 31.73 -0.70
CA LYS A 149 32.59 32.08 -2.08
C LYS A 149 33.87 31.34 -2.55
N GLY A 150 33.97 30.05 -2.25
CA GLY A 150 35.06 29.17 -2.73
C GLY A 150 34.65 28.19 -3.85
N LEU A 151 33.38 27.76 -3.87
CA LEU A 151 32.90 26.72 -4.78
C LEU A 151 32.14 27.33 -5.96
N LEU A 152 32.85 27.50 -7.08
CA LEU A 152 32.22 27.72 -8.40
C LEU A 152 31.21 26.59 -8.67
N SER A 153 29.95 26.95 -8.98
CA SER A 153 28.88 25.96 -9.15
C SER A 153 29.28 24.84 -10.12
N ALA A 154 28.81 23.62 -9.85
CA ALA A 154 29.20 22.41 -10.59
C ALA A 154 29.01 22.54 -12.12
N GLU A 155 28.07 23.36 -12.56
CA GLU A 155 27.78 23.65 -13.98
C GLU A 155 28.77 24.66 -14.60
N LEU A 156 29.25 25.64 -13.83
CA LEU A 156 30.31 26.58 -14.22
C LEU A 156 31.69 25.90 -14.27
N THR A 157 32.02 25.04 -13.30
CA THR A 157 33.25 24.24 -13.33
C THR A 157 33.25 23.22 -14.47
N ALA A 158 32.13 22.53 -14.71
CA ALA A 158 32.01 21.58 -15.82
C ALA A 158 32.17 22.25 -17.21
N SER A 159 31.70 23.49 -17.36
CA SER A 159 31.79 24.24 -18.62
C SER A 159 33.14 24.92 -18.86
N HIS A 160 33.87 25.32 -17.81
CA HIS A 160 35.20 25.91 -17.93
C HIS A 160 36.36 24.89 -17.95
N PHE A 161 36.33 23.84 -17.14
CA PHE A 161 37.44 22.87 -17.02
C PHE A 161 37.34 21.63 -17.94
N GLY A 162 36.28 21.52 -18.75
CA GLY A 162 36.19 20.49 -19.80
C GLY A 162 36.00 19.05 -19.31
N GLY A 163 35.74 18.85 -18.01
CA GLY A 163 35.42 17.55 -17.40
C GLY A 163 33.98 17.07 -17.65
N GLY A 164 33.06 17.97 -18.04
CA GLY A 164 31.66 17.68 -18.30
C GLY A 164 31.42 16.88 -19.59
N GLY A 165 31.60 15.56 -19.54
CA GLY A 165 31.49 14.63 -20.66
C GLY A 165 30.08 14.39 -21.24
N GLY A 166 29.27 15.43 -21.44
CA GLY A 166 27.88 15.33 -21.90
C GLY A 166 27.52 16.18 -23.14
N LEU A 167 27.86 17.47 -23.17
CA LEU A 167 27.17 18.44 -24.06
C LEU A 167 27.76 18.62 -25.47
N LEU A 168 28.93 18.06 -25.80
CA LEU A 168 29.62 18.32 -27.09
C LEU A 168 29.70 17.10 -28.03
N ARG A 169 28.60 16.36 -28.19
CA ARG A 169 28.52 15.28 -29.20
C ARG A 169 27.84 15.76 -30.49
N LYS A 170 28.63 16.41 -31.36
CA LYS A 170 28.23 16.84 -32.72
C LYS A 170 27.80 15.66 -33.62
N LYS A 171 26.52 15.27 -33.53
CA LYS A 171 25.82 14.40 -34.49
C LYS A 171 25.46 15.26 -35.70
N SER A 172 25.80 14.82 -36.92
CA SER A 172 25.75 15.67 -38.12
C SER A 172 24.85 15.08 -39.20
N GLY A 173 23.62 15.62 -39.31
CA GLY A 173 22.64 15.50 -40.42
C GLY A 173 22.14 14.09 -40.78
N GLU A 174 20.98 13.87 -41.41
CA GLU A 174 19.72 14.62 -41.69
C GLU A 174 18.63 13.49 -41.63
N ASP A 175 17.34 13.69 -41.36
CA ASP A 175 16.30 14.33 -42.18
C ASP A 175 15.04 14.64 -41.33
N GLN A 176 14.04 15.35 -41.87
CA GLN A 176 12.85 15.87 -41.18
C GLN A 176 11.57 15.07 -41.47
N GLN A 177 10.72 14.89 -40.45
CA GLN A 177 9.24 15.04 -40.39
C GLN A 177 8.73 14.30 -39.13
N GLU A 178 8.23 15.05 -38.12
CA GLU A 178 6.79 15.13 -37.75
C GLU A 178 6.27 13.80 -37.16
N GLU A 179 5.85 13.67 -35.90
CA GLU A 179 5.64 14.61 -34.79
C GLU A 179 5.99 13.89 -33.44
N GLN A 180 5.98 14.49 -32.23
CA GLN A 180 5.44 15.78 -31.77
C GLN A 180 6.38 16.42 -30.68
N SER A 181 5.84 17.17 -29.70
CA SER A 181 6.53 17.73 -28.50
C SER A 181 7.74 18.65 -28.81
N GLY A 182 7.43 19.86 -29.27
CA GLY A 182 8.42 20.80 -29.80
C GLY A 182 9.27 21.55 -28.77
N GLN A 183 10.29 20.91 -28.19
CA GLN A 183 11.49 21.64 -27.76
C GLN A 183 12.68 21.26 -28.65
N LYS A 184 13.05 22.19 -29.54
CA LYS A 184 14.36 22.16 -30.20
C LYS A 184 15.41 22.22 -29.09
N THR A 185 16.43 21.36 -29.15
CA THR A 185 17.58 21.44 -28.22
C THR A 185 18.20 22.83 -28.35
N LYS A 186 18.10 23.63 -27.29
CA LYS A 186 18.51 25.04 -27.26
C LYS A 186 19.92 25.20 -27.85
N SER A 187 20.11 26.17 -28.73
CA SER A 187 21.42 26.44 -29.32
C SER A 187 22.42 26.84 -28.23
N ARG A 188 23.73 26.69 -28.45
CA ARG A 188 24.75 27.13 -27.47
C ARG A 188 24.59 28.63 -27.14
N GLN A 189 24.09 29.42 -28.08
CA GLN A 189 23.79 30.83 -27.84
C GLN A 189 22.56 30.98 -26.94
N GLU A 190 21.44 30.33 -27.25
CA GLU A 190 20.22 30.34 -26.41
C GLU A 190 20.49 29.83 -24.98
N LEU A 191 21.33 28.81 -24.81
CA LEU A 191 21.69 28.26 -23.49
C LEU A 191 22.62 29.20 -22.71
N ILE A 192 23.48 29.95 -23.39
CA ILE A 192 24.28 31.02 -22.77
C ILE A 192 23.40 32.24 -22.45
N GLU A 193 22.45 32.59 -23.31
CA GLU A 193 21.49 33.67 -23.08
C GLU A 193 20.56 33.34 -21.90
N GLU A 194 20.08 32.10 -21.79
CA GLU A 194 19.31 31.60 -20.64
C GLU A 194 20.15 31.58 -19.35
N LEU A 195 21.42 31.14 -19.40
CA LEU A 195 22.32 31.18 -18.25
C LEU A 195 22.59 32.63 -17.80
N ILE A 196 22.81 33.55 -18.75
CA ILE A 196 22.97 34.98 -18.48
C ILE A 196 21.67 35.58 -17.93
N GLN A 197 20.51 35.17 -18.44
CA GLN A 197 19.21 35.65 -17.97
C GLN A 197 18.93 35.17 -16.55
N LYS A 198 19.16 33.88 -16.24
CA LYS A 198 19.08 33.34 -14.87
C LYS A 198 20.05 34.02 -13.92
N SER A 199 21.33 34.16 -14.30
CA SER A 199 22.33 34.82 -13.45
C SER A 199 22.03 36.33 -13.25
N LYS A 200 21.45 37.02 -14.24
CA LYS A 200 20.97 38.40 -14.07
C LYS A 200 19.72 38.50 -13.22
N GLN A 201 18.82 37.52 -13.29
CA GLN A 201 17.62 37.43 -12.47
C GLN A 201 18.00 37.18 -11.00
N GLU A 202 18.83 36.16 -10.72
CA GLU A 202 19.35 35.83 -9.39
C GLU A 202 20.11 37.01 -8.76
N LYS A 203 20.92 37.74 -9.56
CA LYS A 203 21.57 38.99 -9.09
C LYS A 203 20.57 40.09 -8.76
N ARG A 204 19.49 40.25 -9.53
CA ARG A 204 18.43 41.22 -9.23
C ARG A 204 17.65 40.81 -7.98
N GLU A 205 17.31 39.54 -7.84
CA GLU A 205 16.59 39.01 -6.67
C GLU A 205 17.40 39.22 -5.40
N ARG A 206 18.72 38.97 -5.40
CA ARG A 206 19.63 39.32 -4.29
C ARG A 206 19.70 40.83 -4.02
N GLN A 207 19.69 41.66 -5.06
CA GLN A 207 19.66 43.12 -4.88
C GLN A 207 18.35 43.58 -4.25
N VAL A 208 17.21 43.08 -4.73
CA VAL A 208 15.88 43.39 -4.18
C VAL A 208 15.78 42.91 -2.73
N GLN A 209 16.24 41.70 -2.40
CA GLN A 209 16.29 41.23 -1.00
C GLN A 209 17.16 42.14 -0.10
N LYS A 210 18.26 42.69 -0.62
CA LYS A 210 19.11 43.65 0.12
C LYS A 210 18.44 45.01 0.27
N GLU A 211 17.72 45.48 -0.75
CA GLU A 211 16.91 46.72 -0.71
C GLU A 211 15.72 46.58 0.25
N GLU A 212 15.00 45.46 0.23
CA GLU A 212 13.92 45.12 1.17
C GLU A 212 14.43 45.02 2.60
N ALA A 213 15.59 44.36 2.82
CA ALA A 213 16.23 44.31 4.14
C ALA A 213 16.65 45.71 4.62
N GLN A 214 17.22 46.55 3.74
CA GLN A 214 17.56 47.94 4.07
C GLN A 214 16.33 48.77 4.41
N GLU A 215 15.26 48.70 3.61
CA GLU A 215 13.98 49.36 3.92
C GLU A 215 13.41 48.90 5.27
N LEU A 216 13.48 47.60 5.59
CA LEU A 216 13.04 47.06 6.88
C LEU A 216 13.90 47.59 8.03
N THR A 217 15.23 47.64 7.86
CA THR A 217 16.10 48.26 8.88
C THR A 217 15.81 49.75 9.03
N GLU A 218 15.60 50.50 7.96
CA GLU A 218 15.24 51.93 8.04
C GLU A 218 13.87 52.16 8.69
N LYS A 219 12.89 51.27 8.44
CA LYS A 219 11.58 51.29 9.11
C LYS A 219 11.74 51.03 10.61
N LEU A 220 12.48 49.99 11.00
CA LEU A 220 12.79 49.71 12.41
C LEU A 220 13.56 50.86 13.08
N ASP A 221 14.47 51.51 12.37
CA ASP A 221 15.26 52.66 12.86
C ASP A 221 14.40 53.93 13.00
N GLN A 222 13.41 54.11 12.12
CA GLN A 222 12.40 55.18 12.21
C GLN A 222 11.41 54.93 13.35
N GLU A 223 10.93 53.69 13.49
CA GLU A 223 10.08 53.25 14.61
C GLU A 223 10.83 53.40 15.94
N TRP A 224 12.09 52.95 16.02
CA TRP A 224 12.94 53.14 17.19
C TRP A 224 13.18 54.63 17.50
N LYS A 225 13.46 55.49 16.51
CA LYS A 225 13.56 56.94 16.73
C LYS A 225 12.24 57.55 17.21
N SER A 226 11.10 57.04 16.75
CA SER A 226 9.78 57.46 17.22
C SER A 226 9.52 57.04 18.67
N ILE A 227 9.89 55.80 19.03
CA ILE A 227 9.81 55.25 20.39
C ILE A 227 10.77 56.02 21.32
N GLN A 228 12.00 56.30 20.89
CA GLN A 228 12.98 57.10 21.62
C GLN A 228 12.48 58.53 21.85
N ALA A 229 11.84 59.16 20.85
CA ALA A 229 11.22 60.48 20.99
C ALA A 229 10.02 60.49 21.95
N LEU A 230 9.30 59.37 22.08
CA LEU A 230 8.24 59.17 23.08
C LEU A 230 8.80 58.88 24.47
N MET A 231 9.87 58.08 24.59
CA MET A 231 10.52 57.72 25.87
C MET A 231 11.29 58.87 26.51
N VAL A 232 11.86 59.80 25.74
CA VAL A 232 12.65 60.93 26.27
C VAL A 232 11.79 62.01 26.97
N LYS A 233 10.46 61.88 26.97
CA LYS A 233 9.55 62.77 27.74
C LYS A 233 9.35 62.37 29.22
N LYS A 234 10.44 62.29 29.99
CA LYS A 234 10.52 62.51 31.46
C LYS A 234 12.02 62.45 31.88
N ALA A 235 12.55 63.28 32.78
CA ALA A 235 11.95 64.30 33.65
C ALA A 235 13.01 65.40 33.97
N PRO A 236 12.67 66.42 34.79
CA PRO A 236 12.87 66.20 36.24
C PRO A 236 11.73 66.66 37.16
N LYS A 237 11.36 65.74 38.05
CA LYS A 237 11.09 65.89 39.50
C LYS A 237 10.23 67.06 40.01
N ASN A 238 9.01 66.70 40.42
CA ASN A 238 8.41 66.84 41.76
C ASN A 238 7.12 65.99 41.71
N SER A 239 6.64 65.20 42.67
CA SER A 239 7.07 64.69 43.99
C SER A 239 5.84 63.92 44.51
N GLU A 240 5.98 62.64 44.89
CA GLU A 240 5.04 61.83 45.72
C GLU A 240 3.56 61.66 45.23
N GLN A 241 3.16 60.47 44.73
CA GLN A 241 2.54 59.33 45.46
C GLN A 241 1.07 59.56 45.88
N ALA A 242 0.11 58.64 45.68
CA ALA A 242 0.06 57.36 44.95
C ALA A 242 -1.42 56.98 44.63
N ASP A 243 -1.62 55.87 43.91
CA ASP A 243 -2.86 55.07 43.80
C ASP A 243 -4.15 55.67 43.21
N LYS A 244 -4.43 55.35 41.93
CA LYS A 244 -5.47 54.35 41.56
C LYS A 244 -5.59 54.11 40.05
N LEU A 245 -5.38 52.86 39.65
CA LEU A 245 -6.12 52.08 38.64
C LEU A 245 -6.79 52.87 37.49
N GLU A 246 -6.11 52.96 36.34
CA GLU A 246 -6.77 53.32 35.07
C GLU A 246 -7.57 52.10 34.52
N GLU A 247 -8.81 52.35 34.12
CA GLU A 247 -9.71 51.31 33.60
C GLU A 247 -9.19 50.75 32.26
N LYS A 248 -9.27 49.42 32.07
CA LYS A 248 -9.07 48.81 30.75
C LYS A 248 -10.11 49.38 29.78
N PRO A 249 -9.73 49.76 28.54
CA PRO A 249 -10.71 50.21 27.55
C PRO A 249 -11.76 49.12 27.33
N LYS A 250 -13.04 49.52 27.24
CA LYS A 250 -14.14 48.58 27.01
C LYS A 250 -13.88 47.85 25.69
N PRO A 251 -14.01 46.51 25.64
CA PRO A 251 -13.90 45.78 24.38
C PRO A 251 -14.93 46.32 23.38
N GLU A 252 -14.54 46.46 22.12
CA GLU A 252 -15.44 46.90 21.06
C GLU A 252 -16.60 45.89 20.90
N GLU A 253 -17.77 46.33 20.45
CA GLU A 253 -18.93 45.44 20.25
C GLU A 253 -18.58 44.20 19.42
N TYR A 254 -17.73 44.36 18.40
CA TYR A 254 -17.23 43.25 17.60
C TYR A 254 -16.46 42.20 18.42
N ASP A 255 -15.63 42.66 19.37
CA ASP A 255 -14.78 41.83 20.23
C ASP A 255 -15.58 41.12 21.34
N MET A 256 -16.72 41.70 21.74
CA MET A 256 -17.72 41.03 22.57
C MET A 256 -18.48 39.99 21.75
N ILE A 257 -19.00 40.37 20.57
CA ILE A 257 -19.75 39.48 19.68
C ILE A 257 -18.91 38.28 19.21
N VAL A 258 -17.60 38.44 18.96
CA VAL A 258 -16.71 37.32 18.59
C VAL A 258 -16.48 36.37 19.77
N ARG A 259 -16.33 36.88 21.01
CA ARG A 259 -16.27 36.02 22.21
C ARG A 259 -17.61 35.32 22.44
N GLU A 260 -18.73 36.04 22.33
CA GLU A 260 -20.07 35.50 22.45
C GLU A 260 -20.37 34.44 21.38
N LEU A 261 -19.96 34.64 20.11
CA LEU A 261 -20.04 33.64 19.04
C LEU A 261 -19.14 32.42 19.26
N GLY A 262 -17.99 32.60 19.95
CA GLY A 262 -17.14 31.50 20.38
C GLY A 262 -17.78 30.62 21.44
N PHE A 263 -18.64 31.19 22.31
CA PHE A 263 -19.44 30.44 23.28
C PHE A 263 -20.78 29.95 22.68
N GLU A 264 -21.40 30.71 21.77
CA GLU A 264 -22.57 30.31 20.98
C GLU A 264 -22.17 29.50 19.74
N MET A 265 -21.50 28.35 19.92
CA MET A 265 -21.33 27.37 18.85
C MET A 265 -22.70 26.75 18.45
N LYS A 266 -23.45 27.48 17.63
CA LYS A 266 -24.68 27.02 16.99
C LYS A 266 -24.31 25.89 16.03
N ALA A 267 -24.69 24.67 16.38
CA ALA A 267 -24.41 23.47 15.59
C ALA A 267 -24.88 23.66 14.14
N GLN A 268 -23.94 23.62 13.20
CA GLN A 268 -24.27 23.69 11.78
C GLN A 268 -24.89 22.35 11.35
N PRO A 269 -26.00 22.35 10.59
CA PRO A 269 -26.54 21.12 10.02
C PRO A 269 -25.50 20.46 9.09
N SER A 270 -24.96 19.32 9.50
CA SER A 270 -23.93 18.58 8.76
C SER A 270 -24.47 17.96 7.47
N GLU A 271 -25.77 17.66 7.42
CA GLU A 271 -26.43 17.07 6.27
C GLU A 271 -27.56 17.95 5.72
N LYS A 272 -27.65 18.00 4.40
CA LYS A 272 -28.78 18.59 3.69
C LYS A 272 -30.04 17.76 3.98
N MET A 273 -31.13 18.40 4.38
CA MET A 273 -32.45 17.77 4.49
C MET A 273 -32.82 17.08 3.15
N LYS A 274 -32.81 15.75 3.16
CA LYS A 274 -33.17 14.91 2.01
C LYS A 274 -34.69 14.89 1.82
N THR A 275 -35.14 14.77 0.58
CA THR A 275 -36.57 14.55 0.29
C THR A 275 -36.99 13.14 0.70
N PRO A 276 -38.28 12.89 1.01
CA PRO A 276 -38.74 11.54 1.34
C PRO A 276 -38.53 10.53 0.20
N GLU A 277 -38.53 10.99 -1.07
CA GLU A 277 -38.21 10.16 -2.24
C GLU A 277 -36.71 9.83 -2.38
N GLU A 278 -35.82 10.66 -1.84
CA GLU A 278 -34.38 10.37 -1.77
C GLU A 278 -34.11 9.39 -0.62
N LEU A 279 -34.71 9.59 0.55
CA LEU A 279 -34.61 8.66 1.68
C LEU A 279 -35.12 7.26 1.30
N ALA A 280 -36.29 7.17 0.66
CA ALA A 280 -36.84 5.89 0.20
C ALA A 280 -35.94 5.19 -0.84
N ARG A 281 -35.22 5.95 -1.68
CA ARG A 281 -34.25 5.39 -2.64
C ARG A 281 -32.96 4.92 -1.94
N GLU A 282 -32.45 5.68 -0.98
CA GLU A 282 -31.29 5.26 -0.17
C GLU A 282 -31.61 4.00 0.64
N GLU A 283 -32.83 3.89 1.19
CA GLU A 283 -33.31 2.67 1.86
C GLU A 283 -33.43 1.49 0.87
N GLU A 284 -33.97 1.70 -0.33
CA GLU A 284 -34.05 0.67 -1.37
C GLU A 284 -32.66 0.18 -1.82
N GLU A 285 -31.71 1.10 -2.04
CA GLU A 285 -30.32 0.79 -2.39
C GLU A 285 -29.60 0.05 -1.24
N LYS A 286 -29.81 0.48 0.01
CA LYS A 286 -29.29 -0.20 1.20
C LYS A 286 -29.85 -1.62 1.33
N LEU A 287 -31.15 -1.82 1.11
CA LEU A 287 -31.77 -3.15 1.14
C LEU A 287 -31.24 -4.05 0.01
N LYS A 288 -31.12 -3.54 -1.22
CA LYS A 288 -30.50 -4.27 -2.35
C LYS A 288 -29.06 -4.68 -2.06
N LYS A 289 -28.26 -3.77 -1.46
CA LYS A 289 -26.88 -4.07 -1.05
C LYS A 289 -26.83 -5.17 0.01
N LEU A 290 -27.65 -5.06 1.06
CA LEU A 290 -27.73 -6.07 2.13
C LEU A 290 -28.21 -7.44 1.61
N GLU A 291 -29.14 -7.46 0.64
CA GLU A 291 -29.56 -8.71 -0.02
C GLU A 291 -28.44 -9.31 -0.88
N ALA A 292 -27.71 -8.50 -1.65
CA ALA A 292 -26.55 -8.95 -2.42
C ALA A 292 -25.43 -9.50 -1.51
N ASP A 293 -25.10 -8.79 -0.43
CA ASP A 293 -24.08 -9.21 0.55
C ASP A 293 -24.51 -10.44 1.35
N ARG A 294 -25.82 -10.63 1.58
CA ARG A 294 -26.40 -11.87 2.12
C ARG A 294 -26.27 -13.03 1.13
N LEU A 295 -26.56 -12.82 -0.16
CA LEU A 295 -26.41 -13.84 -1.19
C LEU A 295 -24.94 -14.24 -1.39
N ARG A 296 -24.00 -13.30 -1.35
CA ARG A 296 -22.55 -13.57 -1.37
C ARG A 296 -22.12 -14.47 -0.21
N ARG A 297 -22.47 -14.10 1.02
CA ARG A 297 -22.20 -14.93 2.23
C ARG A 297 -22.88 -16.30 2.17
N MET A 298 -24.09 -16.40 1.62
CA MET A 298 -24.78 -17.69 1.42
C MET A 298 -24.04 -18.61 0.43
N MET A 299 -23.41 -18.05 -0.60
CA MET A 299 -22.61 -18.80 -1.58
C MET A 299 -21.22 -19.22 -1.05
N GLY A 300 -20.78 -18.69 0.10
CA GLY A 300 -19.43 -18.91 0.63
C GLY A 300 -18.36 -18.07 -0.08
N ASP A 301 -18.78 -17.05 -0.83
CA ASP A 301 -17.90 -16.13 -1.57
C ASP A 301 -17.43 -15.00 -0.62
N GLU A 302 -16.76 -15.39 0.46
CA GLU A 302 -16.31 -14.48 1.54
C GLU A 302 -15.03 -13.72 1.14
N GLY A 303 -15.16 -12.77 0.21
CA GLY A 303 -14.21 -11.64 0.03
C GLY A 303 -12.76 -11.99 -0.33
N GLY A 304 -12.41 -13.27 -0.36
CA GLY A 304 -11.11 -13.82 -0.66
C GLY A 304 -10.84 -13.82 -2.15
N GLU A 305 -10.81 -12.62 -2.76
CA GLU A 305 -9.94 -12.37 -3.90
C GLU A 305 -8.47 -12.39 -3.44
N ASN A 306 -8.06 -13.51 -2.83
CA ASN A 306 -6.79 -14.15 -3.11
C ASN A 306 -6.81 -14.67 -4.57
N VAL A 307 -7.14 -13.77 -5.50
CA VAL A 307 -6.42 -13.68 -6.76
C VAL A 307 -4.99 -13.44 -6.33
N GLN A 308 -4.25 -14.54 -6.12
CA GLN A 308 -2.80 -14.51 -6.00
C GLN A 308 -2.33 -13.67 -7.18
N SER A 309 -1.91 -12.44 -6.90
CA SER A 309 -1.35 -11.54 -7.89
C SER A 309 -0.19 -12.32 -8.49
N GLN A 310 -0.34 -12.74 -9.76
CA GLN A 310 0.53 -13.78 -10.30
C GLN A 310 1.98 -13.31 -10.22
N VAL A 311 2.70 -13.83 -9.22
CA VAL A 311 4.07 -13.41 -8.94
C VAL A 311 4.86 -13.69 -10.20
N HIS A 312 5.54 -12.66 -10.70
CA HIS A 312 6.13 -12.66 -12.02
C HIS A 312 7.35 -13.62 -12.07
N MET A 313 7.08 -14.90 -12.28
CA MET A 313 8.10 -15.92 -12.54
C MET A 313 8.75 -15.65 -13.88
N SER A 314 10.03 -15.28 -13.83
CA SER A 314 10.84 -15.00 -15.02
C SER A 314 11.29 -16.30 -15.68
N ALA A 315 11.41 -16.32 -17.01
CA ALA A 315 11.89 -17.51 -17.72
C ALA A 315 13.39 -17.85 -17.48
N ASP A 316 14.15 -16.93 -16.85
CA ASP A 316 15.52 -17.19 -16.35
C ASP A 316 15.52 -17.92 -14.99
N ASP A 317 14.37 -17.99 -14.29
CA ASP A 317 14.19 -18.57 -12.94
C ASP A 317 13.90 -20.09 -12.99
N LEU A 318 14.23 -20.74 -14.10
CA LEU A 318 13.98 -22.16 -14.37
C LEU A 318 15.24 -23.02 -14.22
N ASN A 319 16.20 -22.59 -13.41
CA ASN A 319 17.49 -23.24 -13.27
C ASN A 319 17.89 -23.53 -11.81
N ASP A 320 16.97 -24.03 -11.01
CA ASP A 320 17.27 -25.11 -10.08
C ASP A 320 16.13 -26.15 -10.07
N GLY A 321 16.44 -27.35 -10.56
CA GLY A 321 15.45 -28.39 -10.84
C GLY A 321 15.08 -29.20 -9.60
N PHE A 322 14.51 -28.57 -8.58
CA PHE A 322 14.08 -29.23 -7.35
C PHE A 322 12.78 -28.64 -6.79
N ASP A 323 11.66 -28.91 -7.49
CA ASP A 323 10.31 -28.71 -6.95
C ASP A 323 10.09 -29.68 -5.76
N LEU A 324 10.53 -29.29 -4.56
CA LEU A 324 10.01 -29.83 -3.32
C LEU A 324 8.73 -29.06 -3.01
N ASP A 325 7.60 -29.77 -2.92
CA ASP A 325 6.38 -29.23 -2.31
C ASP A 325 6.73 -28.75 -0.89
N GLN A 326 6.85 -27.42 -0.71
CA GLN A 326 6.95 -26.79 0.59
C GLN A 326 5.59 -26.91 1.29
N HIS A 327 5.34 -28.09 1.85
CA HIS A 327 4.47 -28.20 3.01
C HIS A 327 5.18 -27.49 4.17
N ASP A 328 4.59 -26.38 4.62
CA ASP A 328 5.01 -25.61 5.79
C ASP A 328 5.05 -26.47 7.06
N LYS A 329 6.16 -27.17 7.25
CA LYS A 329 6.53 -27.80 8.50
C LYS A 329 7.57 -26.93 9.15
N LYS A 330 7.11 -26.01 10.03
CA LYS A 330 7.97 -25.23 10.92
C LYS A 330 8.99 -26.17 11.57
N THR A 331 10.25 -26.07 11.17
CA THR A 331 11.33 -26.87 11.74
C THR A 331 11.70 -26.31 13.10
N LEU A 332 11.63 -27.16 14.13
CA LEU A 332 12.06 -26.83 15.49
C LEU A 332 13.54 -26.41 15.48
N SER A 333 13.81 -25.15 15.80
CA SER A 333 15.16 -24.67 16.12
C SER A 333 15.41 -24.75 17.63
N TYR A 334 16.69 -24.87 18.00
CA TYR A 334 17.13 -25.02 19.39
C TYR A 334 18.20 -23.96 19.67
N GLN A 335 17.97 -23.10 20.65
CA GLN A 335 18.98 -22.22 21.25
C GLN A 335 18.94 -22.44 22.76
N ASP A 336 20.12 -22.58 23.38
CA ASP A 336 20.36 -22.66 24.82
C ASP A 336 19.38 -23.52 25.65
N GLY A 337 19.23 -24.77 25.22
CA GLY A 337 18.67 -25.83 26.09
C GLY A 337 17.16 -25.85 26.24
N LYS A 338 16.42 -24.84 25.74
CA LYS A 338 14.97 -24.71 25.87
C LYS A 338 14.26 -24.68 24.51
N TRP A 339 12.95 -24.98 24.54
CA TRP A 339 12.12 -25.15 23.36
C TRP A 339 11.41 -23.82 23.04
N ASN A 340 11.70 -23.23 21.88
CA ASN A 340 10.97 -22.05 21.41
C ASN A 340 9.69 -22.48 20.67
N ILE A 341 8.55 -22.31 21.34
CA ILE A 341 7.23 -22.29 20.70
C ILE A 341 6.83 -20.81 20.67
N ALA A 342 6.75 -20.23 19.47
CA ALA A 342 6.17 -18.91 19.30
C ALA A 342 4.64 -19.01 19.46
N GLU A 343 4.10 -18.42 20.53
CA GLU A 343 2.66 -18.18 20.66
C GLU A 343 2.21 -17.03 19.75
N GLU A 344 0.95 -17.07 19.35
CA GLU A 344 0.37 -16.19 18.35
C GLU A 344 -0.12 -14.88 18.97
N THR A 345 0.45 -13.75 18.53
CA THR A 345 -0.20 -12.43 18.63
C THR A 345 -0.07 -11.72 17.29
N GLU A 346 -1.20 -11.62 16.58
CA GLU A 346 -1.36 -10.72 15.43
C GLU A 346 -1.48 -9.27 15.96
N ASP A 347 -0.61 -8.37 15.49
CA ASP A 347 -0.87 -6.92 15.52
C ASP A 347 -0.11 -6.27 14.36
N ASP A 348 -0.86 -5.70 13.42
CA ASP A 348 -0.33 -5.02 12.23
C ASP A 348 0.37 -3.70 12.60
N LYS A 349 1.68 -3.57 12.29
CA LYS A 349 2.32 -2.28 12.01
C LYS A 349 3.34 -2.38 10.88
N GLU A 350 3.08 -1.60 9.84
CA GLU A 350 4.03 -1.30 8.77
C GLU A 350 5.09 -0.32 9.28
N GLU A 351 6.37 -0.69 9.24
CA GLU A 351 7.48 0.26 9.07
C GLU A 351 8.49 -0.33 8.09
N GLU A 352 8.69 0.34 6.94
CA GLU A 352 9.78 0.06 6.00
C GLU A 352 10.99 0.94 6.35
N GLU A 353 12.14 0.35 6.65
CA GLU A 353 13.46 0.96 6.38
C GLU A 353 14.41 -0.03 5.70
N GLU A 354 15.10 0.44 4.66
CA GLU A 354 16.15 -0.30 3.93
C GLU A 354 17.49 -0.21 4.67
N GLY A 355 18.30 -1.30 4.74
CA GLY A 355 19.55 -1.24 5.53
C GLY A 355 20.60 -2.34 5.33
N SER A 356 21.07 -2.55 4.09
CA SER A 356 22.42 -3.07 3.72
C SER A 356 23.05 -4.35 4.35
N ASP A 357 23.46 -5.23 3.44
CA ASP A 357 24.28 -6.45 3.53
C ASP A 357 25.78 -6.21 3.85
N ALA A 358 26.43 -7.09 4.65
CA ALA A 358 27.81 -7.65 4.46
C ALA A 358 28.44 -8.30 5.73
N GLU A 359 29.18 -9.41 5.54
CA GLU A 359 30.12 -10.02 6.52
C GLU A 359 31.59 -9.65 6.22
N GLU A 360 32.46 -9.52 7.24
CA GLU A 360 33.66 -10.37 7.49
C GLU A 360 34.64 -9.79 8.55
N GLU A 361 35.03 -10.67 9.49
CA GLU A 361 36.27 -10.87 10.31
C GLU A 361 37.25 -9.74 10.79
N ASP A 362 37.61 -9.91 12.08
CA ASP A 362 38.93 -9.85 12.76
C ASP A 362 39.59 -8.58 13.38
N ASP A 363 40.01 -8.82 14.64
CA ASP A 363 41.22 -8.39 15.40
C ASP A 363 41.47 -6.95 15.92
N ASP A 364 41.38 -6.84 17.27
CA ASP A 364 42.50 -6.60 18.23
C ASP A 364 42.66 -5.25 18.97
N ASP A 365 42.95 -5.40 20.28
CA ASP A 365 43.52 -4.52 21.34
C ASP A 365 43.12 -3.03 21.53
N GLY A 366 42.51 -2.73 22.69
CA GLY A 366 43.28 -2.21 23.85
C GLY A 366 43.16 -0.72 24.28
N ASP A 367 42.56 -0.49 25.47
CA ASP A 367 42.80 0.55 26.51
C ASP A 367 42.84 2.07 26.13
N ASP A 368 42.45 3.04 26.97
CA ASP A 368 42.00 3.01 28.38
C ASP A 368 41.19 4.28 28.77
N ASP A 369 40.74 4.30 30.03
CA ASP A 369 40.49 5.43 30.94
C ASP A 369 39.18 6.30 30.88
N ASP A 370 38.53 6.30 32.06
CA ASP A 370 37.85 7.40 32.80
C ASP A 370 36.49 7.97 32.30
N ASP A 371 35.46 8.21 33.15
CA ASP A 371 35.39 8.22 34.63
C ASP A 371 33.98 7.83 35.18
N ASP A 372 33.99 7.12 36.32
CA ASP A 372 33.12 7.12 37.51
C ASP A 372 31.56 6.92 37.53
N GLU A 373 31.20 5.90 38.33
CA GLU A 373 30.16 5.78 39.40
C GLU A 373 28.65 5.97 39.04
N GLU A 374 27.73 5.01 39.29
CA GLU A 374 27.22 4.49 40.60
C GLU A 374 26.55 5.60 41.47
N GLU A 375 25.39 5.45 42.11
CA GLU A 375 24.45 4.33 42.32
C GLU A 375 23.02 4.84 42.70
N GLU A 376 22.05 3.92 42.74
CA GLU A 376 20.79 3.83 43.52
C GLU A 376 19.88 5.04 43.96
N GLN A 377 18.60 4.93 43.54
CA GLN A 377 17.33 4.93 44.31
C GLN A 377 16.99 5.87 45.51
N GLN A 378 15.68 6.22 45.53
CA GLN A 378 14.74 6.40 46.68
C GLN A 378 14.23 7.78 47.16
N GLU A 379 12.89 7.77 47.39
CA GLU A 379 12.01 8.51 48.32
C GLU A 379 11.70 10.03 48.23
N GLU A 380 10.40 10.29 48.00
CA GLU A 380 9.44 11.05 48.84
C GLU A 380 9.81 12.38 49.53
N GLY A 381 8.92 13.38 49.38
CA GLY A 381 8.40 14.14 50.53
C GLY A 381 8.63 15.66 50.62
N SER A 382 7.59 16.37 51.08
CA SER A 382 7.54 17.78 51.55
C SER A 382 7.82 18.92 50.54
N SER A 383 6.94 19.89 50.26
CA SER A 383 5.96 20.71 51.02
C SER A 383 6.52 22.04 51.51
N GLU A 384 5.92 23.15 51.06
CA GLU A 384 5.74 24.43 51.76
C GLU A 384 4.63 25.19 51.00
N ASP A 385 3.44 25.29 51.60
CA ASP A 385 2.81 26.50 52.16
C ASP A 385 2.83 27.81 51.31
N GLU A 386 1.82 28.71 51.36
CA GLU A 386 0.70 28.88 52.31
C GLU A 386 -0.45 29.75 51.71
N GLU A 387 -1.57 29.83 52.44
CA GLU A 387 -2.66 30.84 52.36
C GLU A 387 -3.52 30.98 51.07
N GLY A 388 -4.84 31.24 51.16
CA GLY A 388 -5.72 31.31 52.33
C GLY A 388 -7.06 31.99 51.99
N HIS A 389 -8.18 31.37 52.41
CA HIS A 389 -9.44 32.01 52.86
C HIS A 389 -10.60 31.00 52.86
N SER A 390 -10.80 30.35 54.01
CA SER A 390 -12.09 29.83 54.47
C SER A 390 -12.72 30.83 55.46
N ASP A 391 -14.05 30.89 55.48
CA ASP A 391 -14.91 31.39 56.57
C ASP A 391 -16.38 31.21 56.11
N LEU A 392 -17.31 30.54 56.79
CA LEU A 392 -17.30 29.82 58.08
C LEU A 392 -18.17 28.55 58.00
N GLU A 393 -17.76 27.52 58.73
CA GLU A 393 -18.62 26.44 59.20
C GLU A 393 -19.11 26.73 60.63
N SER A 394 -20.20 26.08 61.06
CA SER A 394 -20.35 25.63 62.46
C SER A 394 -21.41 24.52 62.60
N GLU A 395 -20.95 23.28 62.53
CA GLU A 395 -21.28 22.10 63.36
C GLU A 395 -22.69 21.84 63.94
N GLN A 396 -23.17 20.59 63.72
CA GLN A 396 -23.62 19.60 64.73
C GLN A 396 -24.81 19.98 65.67
N ASP A 397 -25.93 19.24 65.75
CA ASP A 397 -26.04 17.81 66.13
C ASP A 397 -27.50 17.26 66.00
N SER A 398 -27.66 15.94 66.17
CA SER A 398 -28.86 15.12 66.54
C SER A 398 -30.33 15.42 66.11
N GLU A 399 -30.95 14.37 65.53
CA GLU A 399 -32.33 13.82 65.64
C GLU A 399 -33.59 14.69 65.93
N ASP A 400 -34.57 14.48 65.02
CA ASP A 400 -36.02 14.25 65.22
C ASP A 400 -37.10 15.36 65.12
N GLU A 401 -38.28 14.89 64.70
CA GLU A 401 -39.65 15.44 64.75
C GLU A 401 -40.18 16.49 63.73
N GLU A 402 -41.51 16.44 63.55
CA GLU A 402 -42.25 16.91 62.37
C GLU A 402 -42.68 18.40 62.33
N SER A 403 -43.09 18.81 61.11
CA SER A 403 -44.24 19.67 60.78
C SER A 403 -43.98 21.05 60.14
N LYS A 404 -44.92 21.46 59.28
CA LYS A 404 -44.82 22.59 58.32
C LYS A 404 -45.72 23.76 58.71
N GLN A 405 -45.43 24.97 58.18
CA GLN A 405 -46.32 25.90 57.43
C GLN A 405 -45.73 27.34 57.46
N ASP A 406 -45.37 27.95 56.31
CA ASP A 406 -46.19 28.83 55.41
C ASP A 406 -46.14 30.33 55.82
N ASP A 407 -46.20 31.39 54.98
CA ASP A 407 -46.36 31.58 53.52
C ASP A 407 -46.19 33.10 53.14
N GLN A 408 -46.27 33.44 51.83
CA GLN A 408 -46.62 34.73 51.16
C GLN A 408 -45.50 35.69 50.70
N GLY A 409 -45.58 36.30 49.49
CA GLY A 409 -46.60 36.22 48.42
C GLY A 409 -46.11 36.91 47.10
N SER A 410 -46.89 37.17 46.04
CA SER A 410 -48.35 37.01 45.82
C SER A 410 -48.78 37.11 44.33
N SER A 411 -49.88 36.45 43.98
CA SER A 411 -50.83 36.74 42.86
C SER A 411 -50.41 36.62 41.37
N SER A 412 -51.28 36.32 40.39
CA SER A 412 -52.29 35.25 40.25
C SER A 412 -52.97 35.31 38.86
N LYS A 413 -53.05 34.20 38.11
CA LYS A 413 -54.16 33.95 37.16
C LYS A 413 -54.28 32.46 36.72
N GLN A 414 -55.24 31.79 37.36
CA GLN A 414 -56.09 30.72 36.81
C GLN A 414 -55.43 29.53 36.07
N GLN A 415 -55.12 28.49 36.83
CA GLN A 415 -55.42 27.11 36.41
C GLN A 415 -56.47 26.50 37.36
N ARG A 416 -57.27 25.55 36.85
CA ARG A 416 -58.35 24.90 37.60
C ARG A 416 -57.76 24.04 38.71
N SER A 417 -58.29 24.16 39.92
CA SER A 417 -57.95 23.27 41.04
C SER A 417 -58.44 21.85 40.73
N LEU A 418 -57.50 20.94 40.48
CA LEU A 418 -57.76 19.52 40.53
C LEU A 418 -57.92 19.08 41.99
N SER A 419 -58.77 18.10 42.22
CA SER A 419 -59.14 17.58 43.53
C SER A 419 -57.99 16.85 44.23
N ARG A 420 -58.15 16.61 45.54
CA ARG A 420 -57.14 15.89 46.35
C ARG A 420 -56.92 14.44 45.88
N GLU A 421 -57.88 13.86 45.18
CA GLU A 421 -57.78 12.55 44.52
C GLU A 421 -56.97 12.66 43.22
N GLU A 422 -57.17 13.72 42.42
CA GLU A 422 -56.40 13.95 41.20
C GLU A 422 -54.93 14.33 41.49
N LEU A 423 -54.63 15.03 42.58
CA LEU A 423 -53.24 15.29 43.01
C LEU A 423 -52.54 14.04 43.54
N LYS A 424 -53.26 13.15 44.24
CA LYS A 424 -52.73 11.83 44.60
C LYS A 424 -52.56 10.94 43.37
N ALA A 425 -53.52 10.94 42.45
CA ALA A 425 -53.41 10.23 41.17
C ALA A 425 -52.26 10.80 40.32
N GLN A 426 -51.94 12.10 40.40
CA GLN A 426 -50.76 12.68 39.76
C GLN A 426 -49.45 12.31 40.46
N GLN A 427 -49.43 12.15 41.78
CA GLN A 427 -48.25 11.64 42.50
C GLN A 427 -48.06 10.13 42.36
N GLU A 428 -49.13 9.35 42.21
CA GLU A 428 -49.10 7.93 41.88
C GLU A 428 -48.75 7.73 40.39
N ALA A 429 -49.21 8.61 39.49
CA ALA A 429 -48.74 8.67 38.11
C ALA A 429 -47.27 9.07 38.03
N ALA A 430 -46.81 10.06 38.80
CA ALA A 430 -45.39 10.43 38.86
C ALA A 430 -44.49 9.35 39.49
N LYS A 431 -45.04 8.48 40.35
CA LYS A 431 -44.36 7.25 40.82
C LYS A 431 -44.42 6.09 39.81
N ALA A 432 -45.39 6.10 38.89
CA ALA A 432 -45.44 5.22 37.74
C ALA A 432 -44.57 5.71 36.56
N GLU A 433 -44.25 7.02 36.54
CA GLU A 433 -43.31 7.63 35.61
C GLU A 433 -41.87 7.31 36.01
N LEU A 434 -41.26 6.42 35.23
CA LEU A 434 -39.87 6.00 35.42
C LEU A 434 -38.88 7.17 35.34
N PRO A 435 -37.78 7.17 36.12
CA PRO A 435 -36.68 8.12 35.98
C PRO A 435 -36.19 8.26 34.53
N TYR A 436 -35.86 9.48 34.13
CA TYR A 436 -35.42 9.75 32.75
C TYR A 436 -33.97 9.28 32.48
N THR A 437 -33.12 9.35 33.50
CA THR A 437 -31.70 8.96 33.47
C THR A 437 -31.47 7.68 34.26
N PHE A 438 -30.81 6.70 33.65
CA PHE A 438 -30.36 5.46 34.31
C PHE A 438 -28.86 5.25 34.06
N THR A 439 -28.14 4.87 35.11
CA THR A 439 -26.76 4.38 35.00
C THR A 439 -26.75 2.97 34.41
N ALA A 440 -25.69 2.61 33.66
CA ALA A 440 -25.51 1.23 33.23
C ALA A 440 -25.18 0.34 34.45
N PRO A 441 -25.90 -0.79 34.66
CA PRO A 441 -25.64 -1.69 35.78
C PRO A 441 -24.28 -2.40 35.61
N GLU A 442 -23.59 -2.64 36.72
CA GLU A 442 -22.25 -3.24 36.72
C GLU A 442 -22.28 -4.73 37.09
N SER A 443 -23.31 -5.16 37.80
CA SER A 443 -23.64 -6.55 38.14
C SER A 443 -24.98 -6.99 37.55
N TYR A 444 -25.14 -8.32 37.35
CA TYR A 444 -26.41 -8.96 37.03
C TYR A 444 -27.49 -8.67 38.09
N GLN A 445 -27.10 -8.57 39.36
CA GLN A 445 -28.03 -8.29 40.46
C GLN A 445 -28.62 -6.87 40.34
N ASP A 446 -27.80 -5.87 40.05
CA ASP A 446 -28.24 -4.48 39.83
C ASP A 446 -29.25 -4.39 38.67
N LEU A 447 -28.99 -5.10 37.55
CA LEU A 447 -29.93 -5.18 36.43
C LEU A 447 -31.25 -5.80 36.85
N LYS A 448 -31.19 -6.90 37.61
CA LYS A 448 -32.37 -7.62 38.07
C LYS A 448 -33.25 -6.75 38.98
N ASP A 449 -32.65 -6.06 39.94
CA ASP A 449 -33.35 -5.16 40.87
C ASP A 449 -33.96 -3.95 40.14
N LEU A 450 -33.25 -3.38 39.16
CA LEU A 450 -33.69 -2.28 38.31
C LEU A 450 -34.83 -2.66 37.34
N LEU A 451 -35.03 -3.95 37.04
CA LEU A 451 -36.13 -4.45 36.22
C LEU A 451 -37.27 -5.09 37.06
N HIS A 452 -37.03 -5.42 38.33
CA HIS A 452 -37.97 -6.13 39.17
C HIS A 452 -39.24 -5.31 39.47
N GLY A 453 -40.42 -5.93 39.34
CA GLY A 453 -41.70 -5.30 39.65
C GLY A 453 -42.23 -4.32 38.59
N HIS A 454 -41.47 -4.04 37.53
CA HIS A 454 -41.92 -3.20 36.42
C HIS A 454 -42.68 -3.99 35.35
N THR A 455 -43.62 -3.34 34.65
CA THR A 455 -44.36 -3.96 33.54
C THR A 455 -43.43 -4.24 32.34
N PRO A 456 -43.76 -5.19 31.45
CA PRO A 456 -42.92 -5.52 30.29
C PRO A 456 -42.59 -4.34 29.37
N ASP A 457 -43.52 -3.38 29.21
CA ASP A 457 -43.28 -2.15 28.45
C ASP A 457 -42.34 -1.20 29.20
N ASN A 458 -42.50 -1.09 30.52
CA ASN A 458 -41.64 -0.28 31.37
C ASN A 458 -40.21 -0.84 31.40
N GLN A 459 -40.04 -2.16 31.54
CA GLN A 459 -38.71 -2.81 31.48
C GLN A 459 -37.99 -2.52 30.17
N ARG A 460 -38.67 -2.64 29.02
CA ARG A 460 -38.13 -2.23 27.72
C ARG A 460 -37.71 -0.76 27.72
N LEU A 461 -38.57 0.13 28.22
CA LEU A 461 -38.35 1.57 28.23
C LEU A 461 -37.16 1.97 29.14
N ILE A 462 -36.99 1.29 30.28
CA ILE A 462 -35.81 1.42 31.16
C ILE A 462 -34.55 1.03 30.37
N VAL A 463 -34.49 -0.18 29.79
CA VAL A 463 -33.32 -0.64 29.03
C VAL A 463 -32.99 0.33 27.88
N ALA A 464 -34.01 0.78 27.12
CA ALA A 464 -33.85 1.75 26.05
C ALA A 464 -33.30 3.11 26.53
N ARG A 465 -33.70 3.58 27.72
CA ARG A 465 -33.14 4.78 28.36
C ARG A 465 -31.71 4.54 28.84
N THR A 466 -31.41 3.41 29.46
CA THR A 466 -30.05 3.04 29.88
C THR A 466 -29.10 3.01 28.69
N GLN A 467 -29.49 2.42 27.56
CA GLN A 467 -28.67 2.44 26.33
C GLN A 467 -28.40 3.86 25.81
N LYS A 468 -29.42 4.73 25.79
CA LYS A 468 -29.29 6.12 25.32
C LYS A 468 -28.45 6.99 26.26
N CYS A 469 -28.66 6.88 27.57
CA CYS A 469 -27.93 7.65 28.58
C CYS A 469 -26.47 7.25 28.67
N ASN A 470 -26.14 5.99 28.35
CA ASN A 470 -24.79 5.45 28.41
C ASN A 470 -24.22 5.18 27.00
N HIS A 471 -24.61 5.95 25.98
CA HIS A 471 -24.06 5.78 24.63
C HIS A 471 -22.52 5.97 24.62
N PRO A 472 -21.75 5.22 23.81
CA PRO A 472 -20.28 5.27 23.84
C PRO A 472 -19.67 6.64 23.55
N SER A 473 -20.37 7.50 22.80
CA SER A 473 -19.92 8.86 22.49
C SER A 473 -20.00 9.83 23.68
N LEU A 474 -20.62 9.45 24.80
CA LEU A 474 -20.85 10.34 25.94
C LEU A 474 -19.73 10.25 26.99
N ALA A 475 -19.13 9.08 27.20
CA ALA A 475 -18.03 8.88 28.14
C ALA A 475 -17.21 7.63 27.82
N ALA A 476 -15.88 7.71 27.99
CA ALA A 476 -14.92 6.67 27.60
C ALA A 476 -15.12 5.31 28.31
N GLY A 477 -15.72 5.28 29.50
CA GLY A 477 -16.01 4.04 30.23
C GLY A 477 -17.28 3.29 29.78
N ASN A 478 -18.17 3.94 29.02
CA ASN A 478 -19.50 3.41 28.74
C ASN A 478 -19.49 2.16 27.83
N LYS A 479 -18.52 2.07 26.92
CA LYS A 479 -18.37 0.93 25.99
C LYS A 479 -18.29 -0.40 26.73
N ALA A 480 -17.43 -0.49 27.75
CA ALA A 480 -17.24 -1.71 28.54
C ALA A 480 -18.49 -2.07 29.37
N LYS A 481 -19.19 -1.06 29.95
CA LYS A 481 -20.43 -1.30 30.70
C LYS A 481 -21.55 -1.82 29.79
N LEU A 482 -21.71 -1.25 28.60
CA LEU A 482 -22.70 -1.74 27.62
C LEU A 482 -22.36 -3.13 27.05
N GLN A 483 -21.07 -3.47 26.89
CA GLN A 483 -20.66 -4.83 26.51
C GLN A 483 -21.04 -5.86 27.58
N LYS A 484 -20.81 -5.57 28.87
CA LYS A 484 -21.26 -6.42 29.99
C LYS A 484 -22.79 -6.54 30.05
N LEU A 485 -23.50 -5.44 29.80
CA LEU A 485 -24.97 -5.40 29.77
C LEU A 485 -25.57 -6.38 28.72
N VAL A 486 -24.89 -6.65 27.60
CA VAL A 486 -25.33 -7.69 26.64
C VAL A 486 -25.38 -9.07 27.29
N GLY A 487 -24.34 -9.44 28.05
CA GLY A 487 -24.30 -10.70 28.80
C GLY A 487 -25.41 -10.77 29.85
N PHE A 488 -25.56 -9.74 30.68
CA PHE A 488 -26.59 -9.71 31.73
C PHE A 488 -28.02 -9.75 31.18
N LEU A 489 -28.30 -9.08 30.05
CA LEU A 489 -29.62 -9.15 29.39
C LEU A 489 -29.90 -10.53 28.81
N MET A 490 -28.89 -11.20 28.24
CA MET A 490 -29.00 -12.58 27.76
C MET A 490 -29.33 -13.53 28.92
N GLU A 491 -28.56 -13.48 30.01
CA GLU A 491 -28.79 -14.27 31.22
C GLU A 491 -30.19 -14.03 31.81
N TYR A 492 -30.64 -12.76 31.84
CA TYR A 492 -31.96 -12.37 32.34
C TYR A 492 -33.09 -12.95 31.48
N MET A 493 -32.94 -12.96 30.15
CA MET A 493 -33.91 -13.60 29.24
C MET A 493 -33.99 -15.11 29.46
N GLY A 494 -32.88 -15.76 29.80
CA GLY A 494 -32.86 -17.15 30.26
C GLY A 494 -33.64 -17.34 31.57
N GLU A 495 -33.38 -16.52 32.59
CA GLU A 495 -34.11 -16.59 33.86
C GLU A 495 -35.62 -16.45 33.66
N LEU A 496 -36.07 -15.45 32.88
CA LEU A 496 -37.49 -15.23 32.53
C LEU A 496 -38.14 -16.43 31.83
N ALA A 497 -37.37 -17.19 31.04
CA ALA A 497 -37.84 -18.41 30.37
C ALA A 497 -37.92 -19.62 31.32
N THR A 498 -37.22 -19.61 32.47
CA THR A 498 -37.32 -20.65 33.50
C THR A 498 -38.40 -20.42 34.55
N ARG A 499 -38.96 -19.20 34.66
CA ARG A 499 -40.06 -18.91 35.60
C ARG A 499 -41.33 -19.69 35.24
N SER A 500 -42.15 -19.99 36.25
CA SER A 500 -43.44 -20.68 36.07
C SER A 500 -44.59 -19.78 36.55
N PRO A 501 -45.42 -19.21 35.65
CA PRO A 501 -45.37 -19.30 34.18
C PRO A 501 -44.21 -18.49 33.56
N PRO A 502 -43.75 -18.87 32.34
CA PRO A 502 -42.65 -18.17 31.68
C PRO A 502 -43.07 -16.82 31.10
N GLU A 503 -42.26 -15.78 31.32
CA GLU A 503 -42.57 -14.39 30.97
C GLU A 503 -42.22 -14.05 29.50
N LEU A 504 -42.71 -14.86 28.56
CA LEU A 504 -42.35 -14.75 27.13
C LEU A 504 -42.72 -13.38 26.50
N CYS A 505 -43.73 -12.69 27.02
CA CYS A 505 -44.10 -11.33 26.58
C CYS A 505 -43.06 -10.27 26.97
N THR A 506 -42.32 -10.50 28.04
CA THR A 506 -41.22 -9.63 28.49
C THR A 506 -40.00 -9.86 27.59
N VAL A 507 -39.66 -11.12 27.34
CA VAL A 507 -38.58 -11.53 26.41
C VAL A 507 -38.78 -10.91 25.02
N ASP A 508 -39.97 -11.04 24.43
CA ASP A 508 -40.31 -10.49 23.10
C ASP A 508 -40.11 -8.96 23.02
N LYS A 509 -40.45 -8.23 24.10
CA LYS A 509 -40.27 -6.77 24.16
C LYS A 509 -38.82 -6.32 24.39
N LEU A 510 -37.95 -7.18 24.93
CA LEU A 510 -36.53 -6.89 25.14
C LEU A 510 -35.68 -7.18 23.89
N ILE A 511 -36.10 -8.09 23.00
CA ILE A 511 -35.37 -8.44 21.76
C ILE A 511 -34.98 -7.24 20.89
N PRO A 512 -35.83 -6.22 20.65
CA PRO A 512 -35.44 -5.05 19.85
C PRO A 512 -34.30 -4.23 20.47
N GLU A 513 -34.30 -4.09 21.80
CA GLU A 513 -33.26 -3.35 22.53
C GLU A 513 -31.96 -4.17 22.61
N LEU A 514 -32.06 -5.50 22.71
CA LEU A 514 -30.91 -6.40 22.56
C LEU A 514 -30.32 -6.33 21.14
N TYR A 515 -31.16 -6.33 20.10
CA TYR A 515 -30.71 -6.18 18.71
C TYR A 515 -29.96 -4.86 18.48
N ALA A 516 -30.42 -3.76 19.08
CA ALA A 516 -29.71 -2.49 19.05
C ALA A 516 -28.30 -2.59 19.68
N LEU A 517 -28.16 -3.28 20.83
CA LEU A 517 -26.84 -3.58 21.41
C LEU A 517 -25.98 -4.47 20.50
N CYS A 518 -26.56 -5.50 19.87
CA CYS A 518 -25.83 -6.38 18.94
C CYS A 518 -25.31 -5.63 17.71
N GLN A 519 -26.03 -4.63 17.20
CA GLN A 519 -25.56 -3.78 16.10
C GLN A 519 -24.41 -2.83 16.54
N MET A 520 -24.38 -2.41 17.81
CA MET A 520 -23.27 -1.61 18.35
C MET A 520 -22.05 -2.47 18.74
N PHE A 521 -22.26 -3.69 19.22
CA PHE A 521 -21.22 -4.58 19.76
C PHE A 521 -21.40 -6.04 19.27
N PRO A 522 -21.17 -6.32 17.97
CA PRO A 522 -21.39 -7.65 17.39
C PRO A 522 -20.49 -8.73 18.01
N GLU A 523 -19.24 -8.40 18.34
CA GLU A 523 -18.27 -9.32 18.95
C GLU A 523 -18.71 -9.79 20.33
N ALA A 524 -19.09 -8.86 21.22
CA ALA A 524 -19.54 -9.18 22.58
C ALA A 524 -20.83 -10.03 22.55
N ALA A 525 -21.76 -9.72 21.66
CA ALA A 525 -22.97 -10.51 21.46
C ALA A 525 -22.67 -11.92 20.89
N CYS A 526 -21.69 -12.02 19.99
CA CYS A 526 -21.22 -13.30 19.46
C CYS A 526 -20.58 -14.16 20.56
N GLN A 527 -19.66 -13.60 21.35
CA GLN A 527 -18.99 -14.29 22.46
C GLN A 527 -19.99 -14.76 23.52
N ALA A 528 -20.93 -13.91 23.94
CA ALA A 528 -21.96 -14.26 24.92
C ALA A 528 -22.91 -15.38 24.43
N MET A 529 -23.29 -15.39 23.15
CA MET A 529 -24.09 -16.50 22.62
C MET A 529 -23.25 -17.77 22.42
N GLN A 530 -21.95 -17.63 22.10
CA GLN A 530 -21.05 -18.77 21.96
C GLN A 530 -20.74 -19.48 23.28
N SER A 531 -20.60 -18.76 24.40
CA SER A 531 -20.45 -19.40 25.72
C SER A 531 -21.69 -20.22 26.08
N ILE A 532 -22.88 -19.61 26.00
CA ILE A 532 -24.16 -20.30 26.25
C ILE A 532 -24.30 -21.58 25.39
N LEU A 533 -24.02 -21.48 24.08
CA LEU A 533 -24.07 -22.63 23.17
C LEU A 533 -23.02 -23.70 23.48
N ARG A 534 -21.80 -23.29 23.87
CA ARG A 534 -20.68 -24.19 24.19
C ARG A 534 -20.96 -24.94 25.49
N ASP A 535 -21.42 -24.26 26.53
CA ASP A 535 -21.73 -24.85 27.83
C ASP A 535 -22.94 -25.80 27.72
N ALA A 536 -23.96 -25.43 26.95
CA ALA A 536 -25.09 -26.30 26.63
C ALA A 536 -24.67 -27.55 25.81
N ALA A 537 -23.69 -27.42 24.92
CA ALA A 537 -23.16 -28.54 24.13
C ALA A 537 -22.31 -29.49 24.99
N HIS A 538 -21.37 -28.98 25.79
CA HIS A 538 -20.53 -29.79 26.68
C HIS A 538 -21.36 -30.53 27.74
N SER A 539 -22.28 -29.83 28.43
CA SER A 539 -23.16 -30.47 29.42
C SER A 539 -24.05 -31.55 28.80
N MET A 540 -24.48 -31.40 27.54
CA MET A 540 -25.18 -32.45 26.80
C MET A 540 -24.26 -33.65 26.50
N GLU A 541 -23.00 -33.39 26.09
CA GLU A 541 -22.02 -34.43 25.75
C GLU A 541 -21.59 -35.24 26.98
N GLU A 542 -21.27 -34.60 28.11
CA GLU A 542 -21.00 -35.26 29.40
C GLU A 542 -22.16 -36.20 29.81
N VAL A 543 -23.40 -35.73 29.67
CA VAL A 543 -24.59 -36.55 29.97
C VAL A 543 -24.74 -37.73 29.00
N ILE A 544 -24.34 -37.57 27.73
CA ILE A 544 -24.32 -38.67 26.74
C ILE A 544 -23.21 -39.68 27.09
N GLU A 545 -22.02 -39.25 27.50
CA GLU A 545 -20.95 -40.17 27.92
C GLU A 545 -21.34 -40.97 29.16
N VAL A 546 -21.86 -40.31 30.20
CA VAL A 546 -22.21 -40.95 31.48
C VAL A 546 -23.46 -41.82 31.37
N LYS A 547 -24.51 -41.37 30.66
CA LYS A 547 -25.83 -42.04 30.65
C LYS A 547 -26.16 -42.72 29.33
N GLY A 548 -25.37 -42.54 28.28
CA GLY A 548 -25.64 -43.04 26.92
C GLY A 548 -26.73 -42.28 26.14
N HIS A 549 -27.39 -41.30 26.76
CA HIS A 549 -28.45 -40.50 26.13
C HIS A 549 -28.70 -39.19 26.92
N ALA A 550 -28.90 -38.09 26.19
CA ALA A 550 -29.31 -36.79 26.73
C ALA A 550 -30.84 -36.68 26.91
N ALA A 551 -31.27 -35.76 27.77
CA ALA A 551 -32.66 -35.27 27.78
C ALA A 551 -32.82 -34.16 26.71
N PHE A 552 -34.06 -33.80 26.37
CA PHE A 552 -34.31 -32.62 25.53
C PHE A 552 -33.94 -31.32 26.27
N PRO A 553 -33.52 -30.27 25.55
CA PRO A 553 -33.22 -28.97 26.14
C PRO A 553 -34.45 -28.34 26.81
N THR A 554 -34.19 -27.56 27.85
CA THR A 554 -35.17 -26.75 28.59
C THR A 554 -35.62 -25.51 27.81
N LEU A 555 -36.66 -24.83 28.30
CA LEU A 555 -37.34 -23.75 27.57
C LEU A 555 -36.44 -22.52 27.34
N ASP A 556 -35.55 -22.21 28.28
CA ASP A 556 -34.48 -21.23 28.17
C ASP A 556 -33.59 -21.46 26.93
N MET A 557 -33.10 -22.69 26.73
CA MET A 557 -32.26 -23.01 25.59
C MET A 557 -33.04 -22.97 24.26
N LEU A 558 -34.32 -23.35 24.26
CA LEU A 558 -35.20 -23.16 23.09
C LEU A 558 -35.42 -21.67 22.77
N VAL A 559 -35.51 -20.80 23.79
CA VAL A 559 -35.57 -19.34 23.62
C VAL A 559 -34.24 -18.80 23.11
N TYR A 560 -33.08 -19.22 23.62
CA TYR A 560 -31.77 -18.81 23.11
C TYR A 560 -31.57 -19.18 21.64
N LEU A 561 -31.95 -20.41 21.23
CA LEU A 561 -31.91 -20.83 19.82
C LEU A 561 -32.84 -19.99 18.92
N LYS A 562 -33.98 -19.51 19.45
CA LYS A 562 -34.88 -18.59 18.75
C LYS A 562 -34.30 -17.18 18.66
N VAL A 563 -33.73 -16.67 19.75
CA VAL A 563 -33.08 -15.35 19.80
C VAL A 563 -31.88 -15.31 18.84
N ALA A 564 -31.06 -16.37 18.80
CA ALA A 564 -29.96 -16.51 17.84
C ALA A 564 -30.43 -16.42 16.37
N ALA A 565 -31.62 -16.96 16.03
CA ALA A 565 -32.20 -16.88 14.68
C ALA A 565 -32.71 -15.48 14.31
N LEU A 566 -33.05 -14.66 15.30
CA LEU A 566 -33.57 -13.29 15.12
C LEU A 566 -32.44 -12.25 15.10
N LEU A 567 -31.38 -12.46 15.89
CA LEU A 567 -30.23 -11.55 15.97
C LEU A 567 -29.24 -11.74 14.81
N PHE A 568 -29.01 -12.99 14.40
CA PHE A 568 -27.93 -13.35 13.48
C PHE A 568 -28.46 -13.98 12.17
N PRO A 569 -27.76 -13.77 11.04
CA PRO A 569 -28.16 -14.33 9.76
C PRO A 569 -28.05 -15.87 9.73
N THR A 570 -29.14 -16.52 9.33
CA THR A 570 -29.25 -17.98 9.19
C THR A 570 -28.93 -18.49 7.77
N SER A 571 -28.74 -17.59 6.80
CA SER A 571 -28.42 -17.94 5.41
C SER A 571 -26.95 -18.28 5.15
N ASP A 572 -26.04 -17.67 5.90
CA ASP A 572 -24.63 -17.51 5.57
C ASP A 572 -23.87 -18.84 5.61
N PHE A 573 -22.96 -19.08 4.65
CA PHE A 573 -22.32 -20.39 4.41
C PHE A 573 -21.77 -21.01 5.70
N ARG A 574 -20.97 -20.23 6.42
CA ARG A 574 -20.49 -20.49 7.78
C ARG A 574 -20.73 -19.24 8.60
N HIS A 575 -21.14 -19.39 9.85
CA HIS A 575 -21.35 -18.25 10.75
C HIS A 575 -21.06 -18.66 12.21
N PRO A 576 -20.33 -17.84 13.00
CA PRO A 576 -19.78 -18.22 14.31
C PRO A 576 -20.84 -18.60 15.37
N VAL A 577 -22.07 -18.12 15.24
CA VAL A 577 -23.20 -18.41 16.16
C VAL A 577 -24.24 -19.37 15.55
N THR A 578 -24.86 -18.99 14.43
CA THR A 578 -25.97 -19.77 13.83
C THR A 578 -25.56 -21.15 13.32
N THR A 579 -24.28 -21.37 12.94
CA THR A 579 -23.82 -22.72 12.53
C THR A 579 -23.69 -23.67 13.72
N PRO A 580 -23.03 -23.31 14.85
CA PRO A 580 -23.12 -24.08 16.10
C PRO A 580 -24.54 -24.28 16.62
N ALA A 581 -25.41 -23.26 16.58
CA ALA A 581 -26.82 -23.40 16.97
C ALA A 581 -27.56 -24.45 16.13
N LEU A 582 -27.34 -24.47 14.81
CA LEU A 582 -27.91 -25.47 13.91
C LEU A 582 -27.37 -26.89 14.17
N LEU A 583 -26.09 -27.01 14.53
CA LEU A 583 -25.46 -28.27 14.91
C LEU A 583 -26.03 -28.80 16.24
N TYR A 584 -26.24 -27.92 17.23
CA TYR A 584 -26.89 -28.27 18.49
C TYR A 584 -28.34 -28.77 18.25
N ILE A 585 -29.08 -28.14 17.33
CA ILE A 585 -30.41 -28.59 16.91
C ILE A 585 -30.36 -29.98 16.25
N SER A 586 -29.41 -30.25 15.34
CA SER A 586 -29.31 -31.58 14.70
C SER A 586 -28.86 -32.68 15.67
N GLN A 587 -27.94 -32.35 16.59
CA GLN A 587 -27.48 -33.26 17.65
C GLN A 587 -28.60 -33.62 18.62
N THR A 588 -29.35 -32.63 19.13
CA THR A 588 -30.49 -32.87 20.03
C THR A 588 -31.58 -33.70 19.35
N LEU A 589 -31.97 -33.36 18.11
CA LEU A 589 -32.95 -34.15 17.33
C LEU A 589 -32.54 -35.60 17.08
N THR A 590 -31.24 -35.92 17.10
CA THR A 590 -30.71 -37.27 16.85
C THR A 590 -30.47 -38.08 18.14
N LYS A 591 -29.97 -37.42 19.19
CA LYS A 591 -29.44 -38.07 20.41
C LYS A 591 -30.45 -38.15 21.56
N CYS A 592 -31.47 -37.30 21.59
CA CYS A 592 -32.45 -37.26 22.69
C CYS A 592 -33.62 -38.23 22.43
N PRO A 593 -33.79 -39.32 23.21
CA PRO A 593 -34.87 -40.28 23.02
C PRO A 593 -36.22 -39.70 23.47
N VAL A 594 -37.22 -39.74 22.60
CA VAL A 594 -38.60 -39.33 22.93
C VAL A 594 -39.22 -40.35 23.89
N ARG A 595 -39.50 -39.96 25.14
CA ARG A 595 -40.09 -40.82 26.18
C ARG A 595 -41.48 -40.34 26.61
N SER A 596 -41.77 -39.06 26.47
CA SER A 596 -43.01 -38.40 26.89
C SER A 596 -43.58 -37.48 25.81
N LEU A 597 -44.82 -37.01 26.02
CA LEU A 597 -45.42 -35.97 25.16
C LEU A 597 -44.69 -34.61 25.30
N GLN A 598 -44.01 -34.37 26.42
CA GLN A 598 -43.19 -33.17 26.66
C GLN A 598 -41.94 -33.20 25.78
N ASP A 599 -41.22 -34.34 25.77
CA ASP A 599 -40.06 -34.58 24.89
C ASP A 599 -40.43 -34.45 23.40
N LEU A 600 -41.61 -34.95 23.04
CA LEU A 600 -42.12 -34.80 21.67
C LEU A 600 -42.43 -33.34 21.33
N THR A 601 -42.93 -32.56 22.30
CA THR A 601 -43.24 -31.14 22.12
C THR A 601 -41.98 -30.31 21.94
N SER A 602 -40.95 -30.52 22.78
CA SER A 602 -39.66 -29.85 22.62
C SER A 602 -38.96 -30.24 21.31
N GLY A 603 -39.02 -31.53 20.93
CA GLY A 603 -38.57 -32.00 19.61
C GLY A 603 -39.30 -31.32 18.44
N LEU A 604 -40.63 -31.16 18.50
CA LEU A 604 -41.40 -30.45 17.48
C LEU A 604 -41.08 -28.94 17.45
N VAL A 605 -40.80 -28.31 18.58
CA VAL A 605 -40.31 -26.92 18.63
C VAL A 605 -38.92 -26.81 17.99
N LEU A 606 -38.01 -27.74 18.26
CA LEU A 606 -36.71 -27.82 17.57
C LEU A 606 -36.87 -28.03 16.06
N CYS A 607 -37.86 -28.82 15.60
CA CYS A 607 -38.18 -28.94 14.18
C CYS A 607 -38.72 -27.63 13.57
N CYS A 608 -39.54 -26.87 14.30
CA CYS A 608 -39.97 -25.52 13.88
C CYS A 608 -38.77 -24.58 13.71
N LEU A 609 -37.85 -24.57 14.67
CA LEU A 609 -36.62 -23.78 14.62
C LEU A 609 -35.72 -24.24 13.45
N ALA A 610 -35.51 -25.55 13.26
CA ALA A 610 -34.72 -26.07 12.14
C ALA A 610 -35.27 -25.62 10.78
N VAL A 611 -36.60 -25.62 10.59
CA VAL A 611 -37.24 -25.09 9.38
C VAL A 611 -37.04 -23.58 9.23
N GLU A 612 -37.05 -22.82 10.34
CA GLU A 612 -36.79 -21.38 10.32
C GLU A 612 -35.36 -21.04 9.89
N TYR A 613 -34.35 -21.69 10.50
CA TYR A 613 -32.93 -21.54 10.13
C TYR A 613 -32.67 -21.91 8.66
N VAL A 614 -33.37 -22.92 8.13
CA VAL A 614 -33.18 -23.43 6.77
C VAL A 614 -34.04 -22.70 5.73
N SER A 615 -35.10 -22.02 6.13
CA SER A 615 -36.09 -21.37 5.24
C SER A 615 -35.46 -20.54 4.12
N PHE A 616 -34.40 -19.80 4.45
CA PHE A 616 -33.66 -18.93 3.54
C PHE A 616 -32.47 -19.60 2.84
N SER A 617 -31.81 -20.55 3.49
CA SER A 617 -30.60 -21.21 2.95
C SER A 617 -30.91 -22.45 2.11
N LYS A 618 -32.12 -23.02 2.22
CA LYS A 618 -32.59 -24.25 1.57
C LYS A 618 -31.70 -25.49 1.78
N ARG A 619 -30.81 -25.48 2.78
CA ARG A 619 -29.89 -26.60 3.09
C ARG A 619 -30.66 -27.83 3.56
N PHE A 620 -30.25 -29.00 3.08
CA PHE A 620 -30.91 -30.24 3.47
C PHE A 620 -30.49 -30.70 4.87
N LEU A 621 -31.44 -30.75 5.81
CA LEU A 621 -31.29 -31.38 7.13
C LEU A 621 -31.95 -32.77 7.16
N PRO A 622 -31.17 -33.87 7.17
CA PRO A 622 -31.73 -35.23 7.26
C PRO A 622 -32.35 -35.52 8.63
N GLU A 623 -31.81 -34.98 9.72
CA GLU A 623 -32.28 -35.21 11.10
C GLU A 623 -33.72 -34.73 11.29
N LEU A 624 -34.04 -33.56 10.71
CA LEU A 624 -35.40 -33.00 10.68
C LEU A 624 -36.40 -33.94 10.00
N ILE A 625 -36.06 -34.47 8.82
CA ILE A 625 -36.93 -35.39 8.08
C ILE A 625 -37.07 -36.73 8.81
N ASN A 626 -35.98 -37.24 9.41
CA ASN A 626 -35.99 -38.44 10.22
C ASN A 626 -36.88 -38.28 11.47
N PHE A 627 -36.79 -37.15 12.17
CA PHE A 627 -37.60 -36.89 13.36
C PHE A 627 -39.10 -36.75 13.04
N LEU A 628 -39.45 -36.05 11.94
CA LEU A 628 -40.83 -35.96 11.47
C LEU A 628 -41.37 -37.33 11.01
N SER A 629 -40.57 -38.11 10.29
CA SER A 629 -40.92 -39.48 9.88
C SER A 629 -41.15 -40.39 11.10
N GLY A 630 -40.27 -40.35 12.11
CA GLY A 630 -40.41 -41.09 13.36
C GLY A 630 -41.62 -40.64 14.19
N THR A 631 -41.92 -39.35 14.22
CA THR A 631 -43.14 -38.80 14.85
C THR A 631 -44.40 -39.36 14.18
N LEU A 632 -44.43 -39.43 12.85
CA LEU A 632 -45.54 -40.06 12.11
C LEU A 632 -45.63 -41.57 12.37
N GLN A 633 -44.50 -42.28 12.53
CA GLN A 633 -44.49 -43.70 12.91
C GLN A 633 -45.09 -43.93 14.32
N VAL A 634 -44.85 -43.03 15.27
CA VAL A 634 -45.41 -43.09 16.64
C VAL A 634 -46.93 -42.81 16.71
N ALA A 635 -47.52 -42.31 15.62
CA ALA A 635 -48.96 -42.12 15.47
C ALA A 635 -49.68 -43.31 14.80
N VAL A 636 -48.96 -44.36 14.39
CA VAL A 636 -49.50 -45.52 13.67
C VAL A 636 -49.83 -46.67 14.65
N GLN A 637 -51.07 -47.16 14.58
CA GLN A 637 -51.57 -48.26 15.44
C GLN A 637 -51.06 -49.67 15.08
N ASP A 638 -50.41 -49.85 13.93
CA ASP A 638 -50.05 -51.16 13.39
C ASP A 638 -48.61 -51.57 13.75
N GLU A 639 -48.50 -52.54 14.66
CA GLU A 639 -47.27 -53.22 15.10
C GLU A 639 -46.64 -54.11 14.00
N ALA A 640 -47.41 -54.56 13.00
CA ALA A 640 -46.97 -55.57 12.02
C ALA A 640 -46.22 -55.00 10.80
N SER A 641 -45.97 -53.68 10.79
CA SER A 641 -45.28 -53.00 9.69
C SER A 641 -43.76 -53.10 9.81
N GLY A 642 -43.05 -53.18 8.68
CA GLY A 642 -41.58 -53.20 8.60
C GLY A 642 -40.97 -51.85 8.95
N ARG A 643 -41.09 -51.43 10.21
CA ARG A 643 -40.65 -50.13 10.74
C ARG A 643 -39.12 -49.98 10.66
N MET A 644 -38.62 -49.36 9.58
CA MET A 644 -37.30 -48.74 9.58
C MET A 644 -37.35 -47.45 10.40
N ALA A 645 -37.39 -47.60 11.74
CA ALA A 645 -37.28 -46.50 12.69
C ALA A 645 -35.79 -46.11 12.83
N VAL A 646 -35.50 -44.83 12.62
CA VAL A 646 -34.17 -44.25 12.81
C VAL A 646 -34.12 -43.63 14.22
N PRO A 647 -33.01 -43.74 14.98
CA PRO A 647 -32.83 -43.01 16.22
C PRO A 647 -33.14 -41.52 16.04
N PRO A 648 -33.85 -40.87 16.99
CA PRO A 648 -34.09 -41.30 18.38
C PRO A 648 -35.23 -42.30 18.58
N PHE A 649 -36.04 -42.59 17.55
CA PHE A 649 -37.18 -43.48 17.64
C PHE A 649 -36.75 -44.96 17.57
N ARG A 650 -37.51 -45.84 18.24
CA ARG A 650 -37.28 -47.30 18.25
C ARG A 650 -38.45 -48.00 17.56
N PRO A 651 -38.21 -49.12 16.84
CA PRO A 651 -39.28 -49.82 16.12
C PRO A 651 -40.28 -50.52 17.05
N SER A 652 -39.84 -50.89 18.26
CA SER A 652 -40.67 -51.50 19.31
C SER A 652 -40.28 -51.00 20.70
N GLY A 653 -41.25 -50.91 21.60
CA GLY A 653 -41.07 -50.48 22.99
C GLY A 653 -42.26 -49.69 23.56
N LYS A 654 -42.23 -49.44 24.88
CA LYS A 654 -43.32 -48.78 25.64
C LYS A 654 -43.68 -47.36 25.19
N HIS A 655 -42.87 -46.75 24.33
CA HIS A 655 -43.02 -45.36 23.86
C HIS A 655 -43.36 -45.27 22.37
N CYS A 656 -43.61 -46.40 21.70
CA CYS A 656 -44.01 -46.43 20.28
C CYS A 656 -45.44 -45.93 20.06
N ASP A 657 -46.32 -46.06 21.06
CA ASP A 657 -47.75 -45.71 20.95
C ASP A 657 -48.09 -44.33 21.55
N LEU A 658 -47.11 -43.44 21.76
CA LEU A 658 -47.32 -42.17 22.47
C LEU A 658 -48.40 -41.27 21.82
N LEU A 659 -48.49 -41.28 20.48
CA LEU A 659 -49.48 -40.50 19.72
C LEU A 659 -50.72 -41.30 19.31
N VAL A 660 -50.81 -42.59 19.66
CA VAL A 660 -52.00 -43.40 19.39
C VAL A 660 -53.17 -42.88 20.22
N LEU A 661 -54.31 -42.62 19.57
CA LEU A 661 -55.53 -42.14 20.22
C LEU A 661 -56.13 -43.20 21.14
N SER A 662 -56.54 -42.78 22.34
CA SER A 662 -57.20 -43.66 23.30
C SER A 662 -58.65 -43.97 22.90
N ASN A 663 -59.38 -42.98 22.34
CA ASN A 663 -60.75 -43.15 21.85
C ASN A 663 -60.94 -42.59 20.44
N SER A 664 -61.58 -43.35 19.55
CA SER A 664 -61.91 -42.90 18.18
C SER A 664 -62.91 -41.73 18.16
N GLU A 665 -63.77 -41.61 19.19
CA GLU A 665 -64.75 -40.54 19.29
C GLU A 665 -64.15 -39.17 19.65
N SER A 666 -62.94 -39.13 20.23
CA SER A 666 -62.18 -37.90 20.53
C SER A 666 -61.97 -37.02 19.27
N CYS A 667 -62.01 -37.61 18.08
CA CYS A 667 -61.85 -36.90 16.81
C CYS A 667 -63.02 -35.95 16.46
N ARG A 668 -64.22 -36.15 17.03
CA ARG A 668 -65.42 -35.36 16.67
C ARG A 668 -65.46 -33.97 17.30
N ASN A 669 -64.88 -33.82 18.48
CA ASN A 669 -64.90 -32.58 19.27
C ASN A 669 -63.60 -31.77 19.17
N TRP A 670 -62.61 -32.27 18.41
CA TRP A 670 -61.32 -31.64 18.27
C TRP A 670 -61.37 -30.36 17.42
N SER A 671 -60.65 -29.34 17.89
CA SER A 671 -60.39 -28.10 17.16
C SER A 671 -58.89 -27.84 17.16
N LYS A 672 -58.35 -27.38 16.01
CA LYS A 672 -56.92 -27.06 15.87
C LYS A 672 -56.55 -25.94 16.83
N LYS A 673 -55.71 -26.25 17.83
CA LYS A 673 -55.11 -25.28 18.75
C LYS A 673 -53.60 -25.32 18.61
N ASN A 674 -52.96 -24.16 18.72
CA ASN A 674 -51.50 -24.08 18.76
C ASN A 674 -50.98 -24.67 20.08
N LEU A 675 -49.86 -25.38 20.02
CA LEU A 675 -49.18 -25.90 21.21
C LEU A 675 -48.54 -24.72 21.97
N PRO A 676 -48.84 -24.51 23.26
CA PRO A 676 -48.21 -23.46 24.04
C PRO A 676 -46.77 -23.84 24.38
N LEU A 677 -45.82 -22.89 24.28
CA LEU A 677 -44.41 -23.17 24.58
C LEU A 677 -44.19 -23.59 26.04
N SER A 678 -45.03 -23.16 26.98
CA SER A 678 -44.98 -23.59 28.39
C SER A 678 -45.15 -25.10 28.58
N ALA A 679 -45.75 -25.81 27.61
CA ALA A 679 -45.86 -27.27 27.64
C ALA A 679 -44.51 -28.00 27.47
N THR A 680 -43.42 -27.33 27.09
CA THR A 680 -42.07 -27.92 27.14
C THR A 680 -41.50 -27.97 28.56
N GLN A 681 -42.04 -27.19 29.50
CA GLN A 681 -41.56 -27.11 30.88
C GLN A 681 -42.51 -27.81 31.87
N GLN A 682 -43.83 -27.58 31.76
CA GLN A 682 -44.84 -28.20 32.61
C GLN A 682 -46.11 -28.57 31.80
N MET A 683 -46.53 -29.84 31.88
CA MET A 683 -47.73 -30.35 31.21
C MET A 683 -48.81 -30.81 32.19
N GLU A 684 -49.84 -29.99 32.41
CA GLU A 684 -51.03 -30.38 33.18
C GLU A 684 -52.14 -30.98 32.30
N LEU A 685 -52.04 -32.27 31.96
CA LEU A 685 -53.11 -33.00 31.26
C LEU A 685 -54.01 -33.75 32.23
N LYS A 686 -55.15 -33.13 32.57
CA LYS A 686 -56.09 -33.57 33.63
C LYS A 686 -57.13 -34.59 33.19
N SER A 687 -57.46 -34.68 31.89
CA SER A 687 -58.36 -35.70 31.34
C SER A 687 -57.76 -36.44 30.14
N ASP A 688 -58.26 -37.63 29.84
CA ASP A 688 -57.83 -38.41 28.66
C ASP A 688 -58.29 -37.78 27.33
N LEU A 689 -59.39 -37.01 27.35
CA LEU A 689 -59.80 -36.21 26.19
C LEU A 689 -58.81 -35.07 25.90
N ASP A 690 -58.26 -34.42 26.94
CA ASP A 690 -57.21 -33.41 26.76
C ASP A 690 -55.92 -34.03 26.23
N ARG A 691 -55.59 -35.27 26.63
CA ARG A 691 -54.46 -36.04 26.09
C ARG A 691 -54.65 -36.35 24.60
N ASP A 692 -55.81 -36.86 24.20
CA ASP A 692 -56.12 -37.14 22.79
C ASP A 692 -56.15 -35.85 21.94
N HIS A 693 -56.72 -34.75 22.45
CA HIS A 693 -56.65 -33.45 21.78
C HIS A 693 -55.21 -32.94 21.64
N TYR A 694 -54.35 -33.15 22.65
CA TYR A 694 -52.95 -32.78 22.59
C TYR A 694 -52.17 -33.60 21.56
N ARG A 695 -52.37 -34.93 21.53
CA ARG A 695 -51.81 -35.83 20.51
C ARG A 695 -52.21 -35.39 19.08
N LEU A 696 -53.48 -35.05 18.87
CA LEU A 696 -53.97 -34.52 17.58
C LEU A 696 -53.33 -33.17 17.22
N ASN A 697 -53.06 -32.29 18.20
CA ASN A 697 -52.33 -31.04 17.95
C ASN A 697 -50.86 -31.31 17.56
N CYS A 698 -50.15 -32.21 18.26
CA CYS A 698 -48.80 -32.64 17.90
C CYS A 698 -48.73 -33.25 16.49
N LEU A 699 -49.72 -34.09 16.13
CA LEU A 699 -49.84 -34.63 14.77
C LEU A 699 -50.15 -33.52 13.75
N SER A 700 -51.00 -32.55 14.09
CA SER A 700 -51.28 -31.39 13.24
C SER A 700 -50.03 -30.55 12.97
N THR A 701 -49.18 -30.30 13.98
CA THR A 701 -47.93 -29.55 13.81
C THR A 701 -46.90 -30.36 13.03
N CYS A 702 -46.81 -31.67 13.26
CA CYS A 702 -45.95 -32.55 12.49
C CYS A 702 -46.32 -32.56 10.99
N LEU A 703 -47.62 -32.68 10.66
CA LEU A 703 -48.09 -32.62 9.27
C LEU A 703 -47.86 -31.24 8.64
N ASP A 704 -48.08 -30.14 9.36
CA ASP A 704 -47.79 -28.79 8.87
C ASP A 704 -46.28 -28.59 8.59
N LEU A 705 -45.41 -29.10 9.47
CA LEU A 705 -43.96 -29.11 9.26
C LEU A 705 -43.56 -29.97 8.05
N VAL A 706 -44.15 -31.16 7.87
CA VAL A 706 -43.92 -31.99 6.68
C VAL A 706 -44.34 -31.25 5.41
N LYS A 707 -45.51 -30.57 5.40
CA LYS A 707 -45.95 -29.73 4.28
C LYS A 707 -44.95 -28.61 3.97
N ARG A 708 -44.44 -27.91 4.99
CA ARG A 708 -43.40 -26.87 4.83
C ARG A 708 -42.11 -27.45 4.26
N CYS A 709 -41.65 -28.60 4.77
CA CYS A 709 -40.49 -29.31 4.25
C CYS A 709 -40.67 -29.76 2.80
N CYS A 710 -41.87 -30.21 2.40
CA CYS A 710 -42.17 -30.58 1.02
C CYS A 710 -42.07 -29.37 0.06
N LEU A 711 -42.51 -28.19 0.51
CA LEU A 711 -42.41 -26.95 -0.29
C LEU A 711 -40.96 -26.44 -0.36
N LEU A 712 -40.22 -26.48 0.76
CA LEU A 712 -38.84 -26.01 0.86
C LEU A 712 -37.88 -26.85 0.04
N TYR A 713 -38.00 -28.18 0.10
CA TYR A 713 -37.08 -29.11 -0.57
C TYR A 713 -37.51 -29.53 -1.99
N LYS A 714 -38.57 -28.91 -2.55
CA LYS A 714 -39.09 -29.24 -3.89
C LYS A 714 -38.02 -29.14 -5.00
N ASP A 715 -37.06 -28.24 -4.83
CA ASP A 715 -35.99 -27.99 -5.80
C ASP A 715 -34.84 -29.03 -5.74
N LEU A 716 -34.85 -29.95 -4.76
CA LEU A 716 -33.80 -30.96 -4.61
C LEU A 716 -33.97 -32.12 -5.62
N ILE A 717 -32.88 -32.47 -6.32
CA ILE A 717 -32.82 -33.60 -7.26
C ILE A 717 -33.24 -34.93 -6.58
N SER A 718 -32.90 -35.11 -5.30
CA SER A 718 -33.21 -36.32 -4.52
C SER A 718 -34.58 -36.30 -3.82
N PHE A 719 -35.41 -35.26 -4.04
CA PHE A 719 -36.69 -35.05 -3.34
C PHE A 719 -37.59 -36.30 -3.29
N MET A 720 -37.74 -36.98 -4.43
CA MET A 720 -38.52 -38.23 -4.53
C MET A 720 -38.02 -39.32 -3.60
N HIS A 721 -36.71 -39.54 -3.50
CA HIS A 721 -36.15 -40.59 -2.65
C HIS A 721 -36.28 -40.25 -1.16
N ILE A 722 -36.17 -38.96 -0.80
CA ILE A 722 -36.27 -38.47 0.59
C ILE A 722 -37.71 -38.59 1.12
N PHE A 723 -38.71 -38.23 0.32
CA PHE A 723 -40.12 -38.21 0.76
C PHE A 723 -40.89 -39.51 0.48
N GLN A 724 -40.33 -40.48 -0.27
CA GLN A 724 -40.97 -41.77 -0.53
C GLN A 724 -41.31 -42.59 0.74
N PRO A 725 -40.48 -42.62 1.81
CA PRO A 725 -40.85 -43.26 3.08
C PRO A 725 -42.08 -42.60 3.71
N ILE A 726 -42.10 -41.26 3.79
CA ILE A 726 -43.23 -40.49 4.34
C ILE A 726 -44.50 -40.72 3.52
N ARG A 727 -44.41 -40.70 2.18
CA ARG A 727 -45.53 -41.06 1.29
C ARG A 727 -46.04 -42.47 1.57
N THR A 728 -45.16 -43.42 1.83
CA THR A 728 -45.52 -44.82 2.11
C THR A 728 -46.21 -44.94 3.48
N LEU A 729 -45.72 -44.24 4.51
CA LEU A 729 -46.35 -44.15 5.83
C LEU A 729 -47.76 -43.54 5.74
N LEU A 730 -47.89 -42.37 5.11
CA LEU A 730 -49.17 -41.66 4.97
C LEU A 730 -50.19 -42.44 4.14
N SER A 731 -49.77 -43.16 3.10
CA SER A 731 -50.70 -43.89 2.22
C SER A 731 -51.09 -45.28 2.69
N LYS A 732 -50.21 -46.00 3.42
CA LYS A 732 -50.47 -47.39 3.85
C LYS A 732 -50.82 -47.55 5.32
N HIS A 733 -50.27 -46.70 6.19
CA HIS A 733 -50.29 -46.93 7.64
C HIS A 733 -51.11 -45.87 8.41
N LEU A 734 -51.25 -44.66 7.88
CA LEU A 734 -52.11 -43.60 8.45
C LEU A 734 -53.34 -43.35 7.56
N SER A 735 -54.38 -44.18 7.73
CA SER A 735 -55.63 -44.07 6.96
C SER A 735 -56.36 -42.76 7.26
N SER A 736 -56.76 -42.01 6.23
CA SER A 736 -57.46 -40.72 6.40
C SER A 736 -58.75 -40.82 7.21
N GLN A 737 -59.42 -41.98 7.20
CA GLN A 737 -60.69 -42.21 7.89
C GLN A 737 -60.60 -42.16 9.43
N THR A 738 -59.40 -42.29 10.03
CA THR A 738 -59.21 -42.21 11.49
C THR A 738 -58.89 -40.80 11.99
N LEU A 739 -58.73 -39.84 11.07
CA LEU A 739 -58.30 -38.47 11.39
C LEU A 739 -59.46 -37.45 11.29
N PRO A 740 -59.46 -36.37 12.09
CA PRO A 740 -60.38 -35.23 11.91
C PRO A 740 -60.22 -34.55 10.54
N ASN A 741 -61.31 -33.99 10.00
CA ASN A 741 -61.35 -33.38 8.66
C ASN A 741 -60.18 -32.41 8.33
N PRO A 742 -59.73 -31.49 9.22
CA PRO A 742 -58.61 -30.60 8.90
C PRO A 742 -57.26 -31.33 8.72
N LEU A 743 -57.08 -32.50 9.35
CA LEU A 743 -55.90 -33.33 9.17
C LEU A 743 -56.01 -34.18 7.89
N GLN A 744 -57.22 -34.56 7.47
CA GLN A 744 -57.45 -35.22 6.19
C GLN A 744 -57.09 -34.30 5.00
N GLU A 745 -57.39 -33.01 5.11
CA GLU A 745 -57.02 -32.02 4.09
C GLU A 745 -55.50 -31.86 3.99
N LEU A 746 -54.80 -31.65 5.11
CA LEU A 746 -53.33 -31.58 5.14
C LEU A 746 -52.67 -32.87 4.62
N HIS A 747 -53.20 -34.04 5.00
CA HIS A 747 -52.73 -35.34 4.51
C HIS A 747 -52.85 -35.47 2.99
N ARG A 748 -54.00 -35.07 2.41
CA ARG A 748 -54.23 -35.05 0.96
C ARG A 748 -53.27 -34.08 0.26
N GLU A 749 -53.12 -32.86 0.77
CA GLU A 749 -52.21 -31.86 0.20
C GLU A 749 -50.75 -32.31 0.19
N ILE A 750 -50.28 -33.00 1.23
CA ILE A 750 -48.92 -33.55 1.30
C ILE A 750 -48.73 -34.66 0.26
N LEU A 751 -49.69 -35.57 0.11
CA LEU A 751 -49.64 -36.63 -0.90
C LEU A 751 -49.67 -36.05 -2.32
N GLU A 752 -50.47 -35.01 -2.57
CA GLU A 752 -50.52 -34.29 -3.83
C GLU A 752 -49.17 -33.58 -4.12
N ALA A 753 -48.65 -32.82 -3.15
CA ALA A 753 -47.36 -32.14 -3.26
C ALA A 753 -46.21 -33.11 -3.59
N ILE A 754 -46.13 -34.26 -2.88
CA ILE A 754 -45.12 -35.29 -3.17
C ILE A 754 -45.36 -35.91 -4.55
N SER A 755 -46.60 -36.22 -4.94
CA SER A 755 -46.86 -36.85 -6.25
C SER A 755 -46.70 -35.91 -7.46
N SER A 756 -46.80 -34.59 -7.25
CA SER A 756 -46.71 -33.57 -8.30
C SER A 756 -45.28 -33.20 -8.71
N ALA A 757 -44.26 -33.60 -7.95
CA ALA A 757 -42.89 -33.18 -8.23
C ALA A 757 -42.29 -33.94 -9.44
N PRO A 758 -41.58 -33.24 -10.35
CA PRO A 758 -41.05 -33.85 -11.56
C PRO A 758 -39.92 -34.83 -11.27
N VAL A 759 -39.98 -36.03 -11.84
CA VAL A 759 -38.96 -37.07 -11.65
C VAL A 759 -37.79 -36.87 -12.62
N THR A 760 -36.87 -35.98 -12.26
CA THR A 760 -35.65 -35.74 -13.05
C THR A 760 -34.58 -36.80 -12.78
N HIS A 761 -34.68 -37.95 -13.46
CA HIS A 761 -33.64 -39.00 -13.45
C HIS A 761 -32.39 -38.63 -14.29
N THR A 762 -31.85 -37.43 -14.10
CA THR A 762 -30.56 -37.03 -14.67
C THR A 762 -29.43 -37.75 -13.93
N ARG A 763 -28.58 -38.48 -14.67
CA ARG A 763 -27.37 -39.08 -14.11
C ARG A 763 -26.45 -37.95 -13.62
N LEU A 764 -25.83 -38.12 -12.45
CA LEU A 764 -24.81 -37.18 -11.96
C LEU A 764 -23.64 -37.16 -12.95
N VAL A 765 -23.23 -35.96 -13.36
CA VAL A 765 -22.08 -35.72 -14.23
C VAL A 765 -21.13 -34.81 -13.46
N PHE A 766 -19.89 -35.26 -13.24
CA PHE A 766 -18.87 -34.40 -12.65
C PHE A 766 -18.62 -33.18 -13.54
N GLU A 767 -18.47 -32.01 -12.93
CA GLU A 767 -18.14 -30.79 -13.66
C GLU A 767 -16.83 -30.97 -14.43
N LYS A 768 -16.89 -30.69 -15.74
CA LYS A 768 -15.70 -30.74 -16.59
C LYS A 768 -14.84 -29.52 -16.27
N LYS A 769 -13.71 -29.72 -15.59
CA LYS A 769 -12.70 -28.67 -15.41
C LYS A 769 -12.39 -28.02 -16.76
N LYS A 770 -12.42 -26.69 -16.81
CA LYS A 770 -12.01 -25.94 -18.01
C LYS A 770 -10.54 -26.26 -18.29
N PRO A 771 -10.13 -26.46 -19.56
CA PRO A 771 -8.72 -26.71 -19.87
C PRO A 771 -7.88 -25.50 -19.47
N ILE A 772 -6.75 -25.75 -18.80
CA ILE A 772 -5.83 -24.71 -18.34
C ILE A 772 -5.24 -24.02 -19.59
N PRO A 773 -5.30 -22.68 -19.71
CA PRO A 773 -4.69 -21.98 -20.83
C PRO A 773 -3.16 -22.11 -20.80
N LEU A 774 -2.54 -22.04 -21.98
CA LEU A 774 -1.07 -21.99 -22.08
C LEU A 774 -0.53 -20.76 -21.34
N LYS A 775 0.52 -20.94 -20.52
CA LYS A 775 1.21 -19.82 -19.85
C LYS A 775 1.72 -18.83 -20.91
N LEU A 776 1.26 -17.59 -20.84
CA LEU A 776 1.72 -16.51 -21.72
C LEU A 776 2.96 -15.85 -21.09
N LEU A 777 4.06 -15.80 -21.85
CA LEU A 777 5.30 -15.15 -21.42
C LEU A 777 5.37 -13.73 -22.00
N THR A 778 5.66 -12.75 -21.15
CA THR A 778 5.89 -11.35 -21.57
C THR A 778 7.24 -11.24 -22.28
N PRO A 779 7.29 -10.71 -23.52
CA PRO A 779 8.57 -10.50 -24.20
C PRO A 779 9.36 -9.39 -23.51
N LYS A 780 10.65 -9.63 -23.24
CA LYS A 780 11.57 -8.63 -22.67
C LYS A 780 11.90 -7.54 -23.70
N ILE A 781 10.97 -6.59 -23.88
CA ILE A 781 11.13 -5.43 -24.76
C ILE A 781 12.12 -4.47 -24.12
N VAL A 782 13.22 -4.19 -24.82
CA VAL A 782 14.32 -3.35 -24.31
C VAL A 782 14.52 -2.18 -25.26
N GLU A 783 14.22 -0.95 -24.82
CA GLU A 783 14.31 0.25 -25.67
C GLU A 783 15.74 0.52 -26.17
N VAL A 784 16.02 0.23 -27.45
CA VAL A 784 17.38 0.35 -28.02
C VAL A 784 17.70 1.79 -28.48
N LEU A 785 17.94 2.68 -27.50
CA LEU A 785 18.29 4.09 -27.77
C LEU A 785 19.66 4.29 -28.48
N ASP A 786 20.56 3.31 -28.49
CA ASP A 786 21.90 3.42 -29.11
C ASP A 786 22.45 2.04 -29.54
N TYR A 787 22.47 1.77 -30.85
CA TYR A 787 23.12 0.56 -31.40
C TYR A 787 24.63 0.53 -31.07
N GLY A 788 25.04 -0.47 -30.27
CA GLY A 788 26.45 -0.77 -30.00
C GLY A 788 26.92 -0.57 -28.55
N LYS A 789 26.04 -0.16 -27.63
CA LYS A 789 26.27 -0.34 -26.19
C LYS A 789 25.85 -1.77 -25.83
N LYS A 790 26.75 -2.58 -25.25
CA LYS A 790 26.34 -3.82 -24.58
C LYS A 790 25.51 -3.46 -23.34
N ARG A 791 24.42 -4.19 -23.09
CA ARG A 791 23.59 -4.10 -21.88
C ARG A 791 23.79 -5.35 -21.03
N GLY A 792 23.36 -5.30 -19.76
CA GLY A 792 23.47 -6.41 -18.80
C GLY A 792 24.73 -6.42 -17.95
N SER A 793 25.77 -5.65 -18.29
CA SER A 793 26.98 -5.52 -17.48
C SER A 793 26.90 -4.34 -16.51
N SER A 794 27.58 -4.43 -15.36
CA SER A 794 27.73 -3.33 -14.41
C SER A 794 28.42 -2.11 -15.07
N ARG A 795 28.37 -0.94 -14.40
CA ARG A 795 29.09 0.26 -14.89
C ARG A 795 30.59 -0.02 -15.03
N GLU A 796 31.17 -0.66 -14.03
CA GLU A 796 32.60 -0.98 -13.98
C GLU A 796 33.00 -1.98 -15.07
N GLU A 797 32.23 -3.04 -15.27
CA GLU A 797 32.49 -4.01 -16.32
C GLU A 797 32.47 -3.36 -17.71
N ARG A 798 31.51 -2.46 -17.93
CA ARG A 798 31.38 -1.70 -19.18
C ARG A 798 32.57 -0.78 -19.41
N GLU A 799 33.08 -0.15 -18.35
CA GLU A 799 34.29 0.67 -18.41
C GLU A 799 35.55 -0.18 -18.61
N ARG A 800 35.68 -1.32 -17.92
CA ARG A 800 36.74 -2.32 -18.06
C ARG A 800 36.80 -2.91 -19.48
N GLU A 801 35.65 -3.25 -20.07
CA GLU A 801 35.55 -3.65 -21.49
C GLU A 801 35.96 -2.53 -22.44
N ARG A 802 35.47 -1.30 -22.21
CA ARG A 802 35.80 -0.11 -23.00
C ARG A 802 37.31 0.17 -22.97
N LEU A 803 37.96 0.03 -21.82
CA LEU A 803 39.41 0.15 -21.65
C LEU A 803 40.15 -0.99 -22.35
N LYS A 804 39.76 -2.26 -22.14
CA LYS A 804 40.31 -3.44 -22.87
C LYS A 804 40.22 -3.25 -24.40
N HIS A 805 39.12 -2.71 -24.92
CA HIS A 805 38.95 -2.43 -26.35
C HIS A 805 39.83 -1.26 -26.83
N LYS A 806 39.88 -0.14 -26.09
CA LYS A 806 40.79 0.99 -26.38
C LYS A 806 42.24 0.51 -26.45
N TYR A 807 42.71 -0.19 -25.42
CA TYR A 807 44.07 -0.75 -25.34
C TYR A 807 44.38 -1.64 -26.56
N LYS A 808 43.55 -2.64 -26.85
CA LYS A 808 43.74 -3.53 -28.01
C LYS A 808 43.75 -2.79 -29.35
N LYS A 809 42.95 -1.72 -29.50
CA LYS A 809 42.91 -0.89 -30.71
C LYS A 809 44.19 -0.08 -30.89
N GLU A 810 44.63 0.63 -29.85
CA GLU A 810 45.81 1.50 -29.91
C GLU A 810 47.12 0.68 -29.98
N PHE A 811 47.25 -0.40 -29.21
CA PHE A 811 48.37 -1.34 -29.31
C PHE A 811 48.52 -1.90 -30.74
N LYS A 812 47.42 -2.36 -31.33
CA LYS A 812 47.41 -2.82 -32.74
C LYS A 812 47.70 -1.66 -33.71
N GLY A 813 47.34 -0.43 -33.37
CA GLY A 813 47.70 0.80 -34.08
C GLY A 813 49.21 1.02 -34.12
N ALA A 814 49.82 1.19 -32.96
CA ALA A 814 51.26 1.41 -32.79
C ALA A 814 52.10 0.30 -33.47
N LEU A 815 51.79 -0.97 -33.19
CA LEU A 815 52.49 -2.11 -33.79
C LEU A 815 52.38 -2.15 -35.32
N ARG A 816 51.28 -1.65 -35.91
CA ARG A 816 51.14 -1.54 -37.37
C ARG A 816 51.99 -0.43 -37.97
N GLU A 817 52.17 0.71 -37.30
CA GLU A 817 53.07 1.76 -37.80
C GLU A 817 54.53 1.35 -37.62
N ILE A 818 54.94 0.84 -36.46
CA ILE A 818 56.32 0.32 -36.23
C ILE A 818 56.70 -0.68 -37.33
N ARG A 819 55.86 -1.67 -37.62
CA ARG A 819 56.12 -2.67 -38.68
C ARG A 819 56.24 -2.05 -40.08
N LYS A 820 55.52 -0.96 -40.38
CA LYS A 820 55.66 -0.24 -41.66
C LYS A 820 56.94 0.59 -41.69
N ASP A 821 57.32 1.19 -40.57
CA ASP A 821 58.51 2.02 -40.41
C ASP A 821 59.78 1.17 -40.57
N SER A 822 59.82 0.00 -39.92
CA SER A 822 60.89 -0.99 -40.12
C SER A 822 60.99 -1.44 -41.58
N ARG A 823 59.86 -1.70 -42.26
CA ARG A 823 59.83 -2.07 -43.70
C ARG A 823 60.33 -0.93 -44.60
N PHE A 824 59.98 0.31 -44.29
CA PHE A 824 60.44 1.49 -45.02
C PHE A 824 61.96 1.67 -44.87
N LEU A 825 62.48 1.65 -43.64
CA LEU A 825 63.91 1.74 -43.38
C LEU A 825 64.70 0.56 -43.97
N ALA A 826 64.15 -0.66 -43.95
CA ALA A 826 64.77 -1.81 -44.60
C ALA A 826 64.88 -1.63 -46.13
N ARG A 827 63.85 -1.08 -46.78
CA ARG A 827 63.88 -0.77 -48.22
C ARG A 827 64.89 0.33 -48.55
N GLU A 828 64.93 1.41 -47.78
CA GLU A 828 65.90 2.50 -48.01
C GLU A 828 67.35 2.01 -47.79
N LYS A 829 67.62 1.22 -46.74
CA LYS A 829 68.93 0.57 -46.53
C LYS A 829 69.32 -0.32 -47.71
N LEU A 830 68.40 -1.14 -48.22
CA LEU A 830 68.64 -2.03 -49.35
C LEU A 830 68.95 -1.24 -50.63
N ASN A 831 68.17 -0.19 -50.93
CA ASN A 831 68.43 0.71 -52.05
C ASN A 831 69.83 1.36 -51.92
N GLU A 832 70.21 1.78 -50.72
CA GLU A 832 71.49 2.41 -50.46
C GLU A 832 72.68 1.45 -50.67
N VAL A 833 72.54 0.18 -50.24
CA VAL A 833 73.52 -0.88 -50.53
C VAL A 833 73.61 -1.16 -52.02
N MET A 834 72.47 -1.33 -52.71
CA MET A 834 72.45 -1.55 -54.17
C MET A 834 73.12 -0.41 -54.94
N ASN A 835 72.89 0.84 -54.54
CA ASN A 835 73.51 2.01 -55.16
C ASN A 835 75.04 2.03 -54.91
N ARG A 836 75.49 1.79 -53.68
CA ARG A 836 76.92 1.67 -53.35
C ARG A 836 77.60 0.56 -54.17
N ASP A 837 76.97 -0.59 -54.30
CA ASP A 837 77.49 -1.70 -55.09
C ASP A 837 77.51 -1.40 -56.60
N ALA A 838 76.49 -0.72 -57.13
CA ALA A 838 76.44 -0.28 -58.52
C ALA A 838 77.54 0.75 -58.83
N GLU A 839 77.73 1.74 -57.96
CA GLU A 839 78.82 2.71 -58.05
C GLU A 839 80.19 2.05 -57.95
N ARG A 840 80.39 1.12 -57.00
CA ARG A 840 81.62 0.34 -56.86
C ARG A 840 81.90 -0.48 -58.13
N LYS A 841 80.91 -1.22 -58.64
CA LYS A 841 81.04 -2.00 -59.89
C LYS A 841 81.27 -1.12 -61.11
N ARG A 842 80.76 0.12 -61.13
CA ARG A 842 81.07 1.10 -62.17
C ARG A 842 82.52 1.57 -62.08
N LYS A 843 82.95 2.09 -60.93
CA LYS A 843 84.33 2.56 -60.69
C LYS A 843 85.37 1.47 -60.94
N VAL A 844 85.11 0.23 -60.50
CA VAL A 844 86.01 -0.92 -60.78
C VAL A 844 86.10 -1.22 -62.27
N ARG A 845 85.00 -1.14 -63.04
CA ARG A 845 85.05 -1.30 -64.50
C ARG A 845 85.79 -0.16 -65.20
N GLU A 846 85.59 1.09 -64.77
CA GLU A 846 86.32 2.26 -65.28
C GLU A 846 87.84 2.12 -65.02
N LEU A 847 88.23 1.70 -63.80
CA LEU A 847 89.64 1.44 -63.45
C LEU A 847 90.24 0.28 -64.25
N ILE A 848 89.56 -0.86 -64.37
CA ILE A 848 90.02 -1.99 -65.20
C ILE A 848 90.14 -1.58 -66.67
N GLY A 849 89.21 -0.77 -67.18
CA GLY A 849 89.30 -0.19 -68.52
C GLY A 849 90.56 0.66 -68.69
N SER A 850 90.88 1.51 -67.71
CA SER A 850 92.09 2.35 -67.74
C SER A 850 93.39 1.54 -67.70
N LEU A 851 93.43 0.44 -66.93
CA LEU A 851 94.54 -0.50 -66.90
C LEU A 851 94.69 -1.26 -68.24
N ALA A 852 93.58 -1.66 -68.86
CA ALA A 852 93.59 -2.31 -70.16
C ALA A 852 94.13 -1.39 -71.28
N THR A 853 93.83 -0.08 -71.23
CA THR A 853 94.45 0.90 -72.13
C THR A 853 95.96 1.02 -71.91
N GLN A 854 96.44 1.08 -70.65
CA GLN A 854 97.88 1.08 -70.35
C GLN A 854 98.59 -0.20 -70.83
N GLU A 855 97.96 -1.37 -70.68
CA GLU A 855 98.51 -2.62 -71.22
C GLU A 855 98.56 -2.61 -72.76
N GLY A 856 97.58 -1.98 -73.41
CA GLY A 856 97.56 -1.73 -74.85
C GLY A 856 98.72 -0.85 -75.32
N GLU A 857 98.95 0.28 -74.63
CA GLU A 857 100.09 1.19 -74.87
C GLU A 857 101.43 0.48 -74.66
N TRP A 858 101.56 -0.31 -73.58
CA TRP A 858 102.77 -1.11 -73.32
C TRP A 858 103.00 -2.18 -74.40
N LYS A 859 101.95 -2.88 -74.86
CA LYS A 859 102.03 -3.82 -75.99
C LYS A 859 102.43 -3.11 -77.29
N ALA A 860 101.95 -1.89 -77.53
CA ALA A 860 102.35 -1.09 -78.68
C ALA A 860 103.84 -0.69 -78.60
N LEU A 861 104.31 -0.20 -77.45
CA LEU A 861 105.73 0.08 -77.18
C LEU A 861 106.60 -1.17 -77.36
N LYS A 862 106.17 -2.34 -76.86
CA LYS A 862 106.88 -3.61 -77.02
C LYS A 862 106.96 -4.08 -78.47
N ARG A 863 105.91 -3.88 -79.27
CA ARG A 863 105.95 -4.09 -80.73
C ARG A 863 106.93 -3.14 -81.41
N ARG A 864 106.96 -1.87 -81.00
CA ARG A 864 107.87 -0.83 -81.53
C ARG A 864 109.34 -0.98 -81.10
N LYS A 865 109.64 -1.87 -80.14
CA LYS A 865 111.01 -2.30 -79.75
C LYS A 865 111.43 -3.65 -80.37
N ARG A 866 110.53 -4.34 -81.08
CA ARG A 866 110.79 -5.63 -81.76
C ARG A 866 110.91 -5.48 -83.28
N LYS A 867 110.42 -4.37 -83.83
CA LYS A 867 110.95 -3.78 -85.06
C LYS A 867 112.15 -2.91 -84.70
#